data_AF-A0A9X4MHI9-F1
#
_entry.id   AF-A0A9X4MHI9-F1
#
_cell.length_a   1.000
_cell.length_b   1.000
_cell.length_c   1.000
_cell.angle_alpha   90.00
_cell.angle_beta   90.00
_cell.angle_gamma   90.00
#
_symmetry.space_group_name_H-M   'P 1'
#
loop_
_entity.id
_entity.type
_entity.pdbx_description
1 polymer ?
#
loop_
_entity_poly.entity_id
_entity_poly.type
_entity_poly.pdbx_seq_one_letter_code
_entity_poly.pdbx_strand_id
1 'polypeptide(L)'
;MNFKIYSAFLVASSILSPLLDIGFIDNRALALESSQNLNGNQTIATFLKHSDPNSLNSQPLEPSDRIPDYLAPTEPNQTFVPINAPINDPINAQINAQINTQINTSINSVSQLSDIKTTDWAFTALQSLVERYGCIAGYPDQSYRGKQAIARYEFAAGLNACLDKINEILSAGLADKISQTDLATLKKLQAEFAPELSMLRGRVEALETKSSQIATQQFSTTTKLNILSSFNLSSAFSSGNILAEGLPIAGSIPVARFAARNPITGSPIVGTITGKPNTTLSYSNYLLLTSSFTGSDSLNLILAMGNGNPPSSFYSSAGFSSTFGVPYADSNPVLPSAANTVGLFEFFYSFPINDNLRLQVGPRILPFRQFDVNRFTSVINGAGGLNSYQSPLANSGLSGAGAILNWRMSEQFLLKAGYLARNDSSFTYFTDSANNPNRGLFGGSNQILTELTYSPSDALNLRFLYSRTYNQAPPAAPLGQPNFPFFLTYSVRGVVDDGFGGRLQDSTGDNFVFNFDWLLNKSLGLFGRYSYSSFRIAPVNLAIAGGNVNLQAFQFGLAFPDLGKEGALGTISLSIPFQVLSGRNFLVAGNGDGGTQYDLELTYSYPIQKFITLTPSLFATFNANNFSSNPTIWGAVLRTQFLF
;
A
#
# COMPACT_ATOMS: atom_id res chain seq x y z
N MET A 1 -19.73 -13.90 -17.40
CA MET A 1 -18.57 -12.99 -17.60
C MET A 1 -19.03 -11.56 -17.95
N ASN A 2 -19.94 -11.36 -18.90
CA ASN A 2 -20.39 -10.02 -19.33
C ASN A 2 -21.16 -9.19 -18.28
N PHE A 3 -21.89 -9.83 -17.35
CA PHE A 3 -22.71 -9.10 -16.36
C PHE A 3 -21.91 -8.44 -15.23
N LYS A 4 -20.71 -8.96 -14.91
CA LYS A 4 -19.83 -8.44 -13.84
C LYS A 4 -18.99 -7.24 -14.29
N ILE A 5 -18.70 -7.14 -15.59
CA ILE A 5 -17.93 -6.03 -16.17
C ILE A 5 -18.83 -4.80 -16.33
N TYR A 6 -20.09 -4.99 -16.73
CA TYR A 6 -21.06 -3.90 -16.93
C TYR A 6 -21.44 -3.20 -15.61
N SER A 7 -21.54 -3.97 -14.52
CA SER A 7 -21.85 -3.44 -13.18
C SER A 7 -20.69 -2.63 -12.59
N ALA A 8 -19.43 -3.00 -12.87
CA ALA A 8 -18.26 -2.21 -12.46
C ALA A 8 -18.19 -0.83 -13.15
N PHE A 9 -18.58 -0.74 -14.42
CA PHE A 9 -18.61 0.54 -15.18
C PHE A 9 -19.74 1.48 -14.71
N LEU A 10 -20.93 0.96 -14.40
CA LEU A 10 -22.06 1.74 -13.89
C LEU A 10 -21.79 2.29 -12.47
N VAL A 11 -21.07 1.55 -11.63
CA VAL A 11 -20.71 2.00 -10.27
C VAL A 11 -19.59 3.07 -10.32
N ALA A 12 -18.61 2.94 -11.21
CA ALA A 12 -17.59 3.98 -11.41
C ALA A 12 -18.20 5.33 -11.82
N SER A 13 -19.26 5.31 -12.65
CA SER A 13 -20.06 6.50 -12.99
C SER A 13 -20.73 7.10 -11.75
N SER A 14 -21.27 6.30 -10.84
CA SER A 14 -21.96 6.78 -9.63
C SER A 14 -21.04 7.38 -8.55
N ILE A 15 -19.76 7.02 -8.56
CA ILE A 15 -18.74 7.56 -7.64
C ILE A 15 -18.15 8.89 -8.15
N LEU A 16 -18.10 9.09 -9.48
CA LEU A 16 -17.60 10.35 -10.07
C LEU A 16 -18.60 11.51 -9.97
N SER A 17 -19.91 11.25 -10.00
CA SER A 17 -20.94 12.29 -9.96
C SER A 17 -20.85 13.23 -8.73
N PRO A 18 -20.68 12.75 -7.48
CA PRO A 18 -20.55 13.64 -6.32
C PRO A 18 -19.20 14.37 -6.24
N LEU A 19 -18.16 13.97 -6.99
CA LEU A 19 -16.87 14.68 -7.02
C LEU A 19 -16.90 15.94 -7.92
N LEU A 20 -17.86 16.01 -8.85
CA LEU A 20 -18.09 17.19 -9.70
C LEU A 20 -18.82 18.33 -8.95
N ASP A 21 -19.64 18.01 -7.94
CA ASP A 21 -20.41 19.00 -7.17
C ASP A 21 -19.60 19.70 -6.05
N ILE A 22 -18.36 19.25 -5.78
CA ILE A 22 -17.46 19.86 -4.76
C ILE A 22 -16.46 20.85 -5.40
N GLY A 23 -16.66 21.26 -6.66
CA GLY A 23 -15.87 22.35 -7.28
C GLY A 23 -14.36 22.11 -7.38
N PHE A 24 -13.89 20.85 -7.32
CA PHE A 24 -12.46 20.49 -7.38
C PHE A 24 -11.91 20.30 -8.81
N ILE A 25 -12.71 20.59 -9.84
CA ILE A 25 -12.30 20.50 -11.24
C ILE A 25 -12.68 21.80 -11.94
N ASP A 26 -11.71 22.70 -12.15
CA ASP A 26 -11.88 23.82 -13.07
C ASP A 26 -11.85 23.28 -14.51
N ASN A 27 -13.01 23.29 -15.16
CA ASN A 27 -13.25 22.69 -16.49
C ASN A 27 -12.65 23.52 -17.65
N ARG A 28 -11.62 24.34 -17.41
CA ARG A 28 -11.03 25.24 -18.41
C ARG A 28 -9.80 24.72 -19.14
N ALA A 29 -9.47 23.43 -19.02
CA ALA A 29 -8.36 22.82 -19.76
C ALA A 29 -8.81 21.97 -20.97
N LEU A 30 -9.88 22.35 -21.67
CA LEU A 30 -10.31 21.71 -22.92
C LEU A 30 -10.96 22.73 -23.87
N ALA A 31 -10.17 23.64 -24.43
CA ALA A 31 -10.48 24.33 -25.69
C ALA A 31 -9.25 25.11 -26.19
N LEU A 32 -8.39 24.46 -26.98
CA LEU A 32 -7.43 25.16 -27.83
C LEU A 32 -7.45 24.47 -29.21
N GLU A 33 -8.49 24.78 -29.98
CA GLU A 33 -8.42 24.73 -31.44
C GLU A 33 -8.05 26.13 -31.97
N SER A 34 -7.04 26.13 -32.84
CA SER A 34 -6.81 27.08 -33.95
C SER A 34 -7.13 28.57 -33.74
N SER A 35 -6.10 29.40 -33.59
CA SER A 35 -6.03 30.65 -34.35
C SER A 35 -4.60 31.22 -34.37
N GLN A 36 -4.17 31.58 -35.57
CA GLN A 36 -2.92 32.25 -35.91
C GLN A 36 -2.81 33.66 -35.32
N ASN A 37 -1.56 34.12 -35.15
CA ASN A 37 -1.08 35.50 -35.21
C ASN A 37 -1.77 36.59 -34.36
N LEU A 38 -1.00 37.24 -33.47
CA LEU A 38 -0.58 38.65 -33.61
C LEU A 38 0.29 39.10 -32.42
N ASN A 39 1.24 39.99 -32.73
CA ASN A 39 2.25 40.62 -31.87
C ASN A 39 1.70 41.50 -30.75
N GLY A 40 2.53 41.77 -29.72
CA GLY A 40 2.61 43.11 -29.12
C GLY A 40 2.58 43.20 -27.58
N ASN A 41 3.62 43.85 -27.03
CA ASN A 41 3.73 44.39 -25.65
C ASN A 41 2.42 44.96 -25.06
N GLN A 42 2.18 44.75 -23.75
CA GLN A 42 1.99 45.81 -22.74
C GLN A 42 1.69 45.30 -21.31
N THR A 43 2.54 45.76 -20.38
CA THR A 43 2.38 46.25 -18.99
C THR A 43 1.20 45.87 -18.07
N ILE A 44 1.60 45.37 -16.89
CA ILE A 44 1.08 45.51 -15.50
C ILE A 44 -0.04 46.55 -15.28
N ALA A 45 -1.18 46.13 -14.69
CA ALA A 45 -1.70 46.63 -13.39
C ALA A 45 -3.12 46.12 -13.07
N THR A 46 -3.36 45.95 -11.76
CA THR A 46 -4.64 46.04 -11.03
C THR A 46 -5.48 44.75 -10.91
N PHE A 47 -5.44 44.11 -9.72
CA PHE A 47 -6.62 43.82 -8.88
C PHE A 47 -6.15 43.19 -7.55
N LEU A 48 -5.87 44.04 -6.56
CA LEU A 48 -5.73 43.69 -5.14
C LEU A 48 -6.44 44.78 -4.34
N LYS A 49 -7.53 44.41 -3.66
CA LYS A 49 -8.05 45.00 -2.41
C LYS A 49 -9.43 44.40 -2.11
N HIS A 50 -9.51 43.55 -1.09
CA HIS A 50 -10.53 43.55 -0.03
C HIS A 50 -10.36 42.30 0.85
N SER A 51 -9.83 42.49 2.06
CA SER A 51 -10.19 41.71 3.25
C SER A 51 -9.44 42.28 4.45
N ASP A 52 -10.20 42.94 5.34
CA ASP A 52 -9.78 43.49 6.62
C ASP A 52 -9.23 42.41 7.58
N PRO A 53 -8.15 42.69 8.33
CA PRO A 53 -7.68 41.84 9.42
C PRO A 53 -8.10 42.47 10.75
N ASN A 54 -9.16 41.96 11.41
CA ASN A 54 -9.36 42.05 12.86
C ASN A 54 -10.71 41.45 13.28
N SER A 55 -10.73 40.14 13.54
CA SER A 55 -11.49 39.57 14.67
C SER A 55 -11.05 38.13 14.86
N LEU A 56 -10.54 37.81 16.04
CA LEU A 56 -10.69 36.52 16.74
C LEU A 56 -9.78 36.57 17.98
N ASN A 57 -10.40 36.96 19.10
CA ASN A 57 -9.88 36.69 20.44
C ASN A 57 -10.13 35.22 20.77
N SER A 58 -9.11 34.49 21.21
CA SER A 58 -9.29 33.30 22.05
C SER A 58 -8.07 33.09 22.94
N GLN A 59 -8.29 33.18 24.25
CA GLN A 59 -7.34 32.80 25.30
C GLN A 59 -7.13 31.28 25.37
N PRO A 60 -6.00 30.81 25.93
CA PRO A 60 -5.63 29.40 25.98
C PRO A 60 -6.23 28.66 27.19
N LEU A 61 -6.48 27.35 27.03
CA LEU A 61 -6.79 26.41 28.10
C LEU A 61 -5.70 25.33 28.17
N GLU A 62 -5.02 25.25 29.32
CA GLU A 62 -4.47 24.02 29.92
C GLU A 62 -5.44 23.58 31.06
N PRO A 63 -5.37 22.39 31.71
CA PRO A 63 -4.27 21.40 31.81
C PRO A 63 -4.68 19.89 31.84
N SER A 64 -3.65 19.03 31.95
CA SER A 64 -3.56 17.76 32.74
C SER A 64 -4.61 16.64 32.62
N ASP A 65 -4.21 15.42 32.23
CA ASP A 65 -3.84 14.36 33.19
C ASP A 65 -3.42 13.04 32.50
N ARG A 66 -2.55 12.30 33.21
CA ARG A 66 -1.91 11.04 32.82
C ARG A 66 -2.92 9.88 32.73
N ILE A 67 -2.77 9.02 31.72
CA ILE A 67 -3.45 7.70 31.66
C ILE A 67 -2.39 6.60 31.90
N PRO A 68 -2.57 5.70 32.89
CA PRO A 68 -1.70 4.54 33.08
C PRO A 68 -1.99 3.40 32.09
N ASP A 69 -0.95 2.62 31.80
CA ASP A 69 -0.94 1.38 31.00
C ASP A 69 -2.08 0.42 31.34
N TYR A 70 -2.72 -0.15 30.31
CA TYR A 70 -3.54 -1.35 30.44
C TYR A 70 -2.98 -2.46 29.53
N LEU A 71 -2.63 -3.57 30.20
CA LEU A 71 -2.21 -4.84 29.64
C LEU A 71 -3.30 -5.44 28.74
N ALA A 72 -2.87 -6.00 27.60
CA ALA A 72 -3.72 -6.72 26.66
C ALA A 72 -4.23 -8.05 27.25
N PRO A 73 -5.50 -8.45 27.00
CA PRO A 73 -5.93 -9.83 27.19
C PRO A 73 -5.71 -10.66 25.92
N THR A 74 -5.09 -11.82 26.12
CA THR A 74 -4.91 -12.93 25.18
C THR A 74 -6.24 -13.58 24.76
N GLU A 75 -6.41 -13.87 23.47
CA GLU A 75 -7.53 -14.67 22.93
C GLU A 75 -7.39 -16.17 23.23
N PRO A 76 -8.50 -16.92 23.40
CA PRO A 76 -8.53 -18.35 23.16
C PRO A 76 -9.26 -18.70 21.85
N ASN A 77 -8.57 -19.53 21.05
CA ASN A 77 -9.07 -20.26 19.89
C ASN A 77 -10.47 -20.87 20.07
N GLN A 78 -11.40 -20.59 19.16
CA GLN A 78 -12.55 -21.46 18.90
C GLN A 78 -12.73 -21.68 17.39
N THR A 79 -12.54 -22.93 16.98
CA THR A 79 -12.85 -23.48 15.67
C THR A 79 -14.36 -23.50 15.43
N PHE A 80 -14.80 -22.85 14.36
CA PHE A 80 -16.18 -22.92 13.86
C PHE A 80 -16.38 -24.20 13.01
N VAL A 81 -17.43 -24.97 13.32
CA VAL A 81 -17.97 -26.02 12.43
C VAL A 81 -19.34 -25.54 11.92
N PRO A 82 -19.59 -25.53 10.60
CA PRO A 82 -20.88 -25.14 10.05
C PRO A 82 -21.85 -26.34 10.05
N ILE A 83 -23.09 -26.13 10.50
CA ILE A 83 -24.15 -27.15 10.45
C ILE A 83 -25.19 -26.70 9.41
N ASN A 84 -25.21 -27.35 8.25
CA ASN A 84 -26.33 -27.34 7.30
C ASN A 84 -26.48 -28.75 6.70
N ALA A 85 -27.41 -29.55 7.22
CA ALA A 85 -28.27 -30.50 6.48
C ALA A 85 -29.22 -31.27 7.42
N PRO A 86 -30.46 -31.61 6.98
CA PRO A 86 -31.52 -32.20 7.81
C PRO A 86 -31.59 -33.73 7.67
N ILE A 87 -31.78 -34.48 8.77
CA ILE A 87 -32.13 -35.92 8.74
C ILE A 87 -33.12 -36.25 9.85
N ASN A 88 -34.17 -36.97 9.43
CA ASN A 88 -35.31 -37.48 10.19
C ASN A 88 -34.94 -38.52 11.26
N ASP A 89 -35.77 -38.55 12.31
CA ASP A 89 -35.75 -39.44 13.47
C ASP A 89 -35.75 -40.94 13.17
N PRO A 90 -34.91 -41.71 13.89
CA PRO A 90 -35.47 -42.58 14.93
C PRO A 90 -34.79 -42.46 16.30
N ILE A 91 -34.08 -41.36 16.58
CA ILE A 91 -33.30 -41.19 17.80
C ILE A 91 -34.15 -40.64 18.97
N ASN A 92 -35.23 -39.89 18.68
CA ASN A 92 -36.09 -39.32 19.72
C ASN A 92 -36.97 -40.35 20.47
N ALA A 93 -37.22 -41.54 19.91
CA ALA A 93 -37.98 -42.59 20.61
C ALA A 93 -37.16 -43.33 21.69
N GLN A 94 -35.84 -43.46 21.49
CA GLN A 94 -34.95 -44.07 22.48
C GLN A 94 -34.47 -43.07 23.54
N ILE A 95 -34.32 -41.79 23.18
CA ILE A 95 -34.03 -40.72 24.14
C ILE A 95 -35.20 -40.49 25.10
N ASN A 96 -36.46 -40.54 24.62
CA ASN A 96 -37.63 -40.38 25.50
C ASN A 96 -37.89 -41.59 26.43
N ALA A 97 -37.43 -42.80 26.06
CA ALA A 97 -37.50 -43.96 26.94
C ALA A 97 -36.41 -43.95 28.04
N GLN A 98 -35.23 -43.40 27.76
CA GLN A 98 -34.15 -43.23 28.75
C GLN A 98 -34.36 -42.00 29.66
N ILE A 99 -34.99 -40.93 29.17
CA ILE A 99 -35.37 -39.75 29.97
C ILE A 99 -36.46 -40.10 31.00
N ASN A 100 -37.40 -40.98 30.66
CA ASN A 100 -38.46 -41.39 31.59
C ASN A 100 -38.02 -42.39 32.68
N THR A 101 -36.78 -42.89 32.64
CA THR A 101 -36.19 -43.73 33.70
C THR A 101 -35.24 -43.00 34.65
N GLN A 102 -34.99 -41.69 34.46
CA GLN A 102 -34.17 -40.87 35.38
C GLN A 102 -34.91 -39.68 36.01
N ILE A 103 -36.24 -39.62 35.96
CA ILE A 103 -37.04 -38.59 36.66
C ILE A 103 -37.75 -39.21 37.87
N ASN A 104 -36.99 -39.80 38.79
CA ASN A 104 -37.51 -40.17 40.12
C ASN A 104 -36.40 -40.19 41.19
N THR A 105 -35.54 -39.17 41.19
CA THR A 105 -34.81 -38.77 42.40
C THR A 105 -34.93 -37.25 42.54
N SER A 106 -36.11 -36.78 42.91
CA SER A 106 -36.27 -35.41 43.39
C SER A 106 -35.44 -35.27 44.67
N ILE A 107 -34.41 -34.44 44.61
CA ILE A 107 -33.64 -34.01 45.78
C ILE A 107 -34.59 -33.18 46.64
N ASN A 108 -35.07 -33.76 47.74
CA ASN A 108 -36.10 -33.15 48.59
C ASN A 108 -35.51 -32.20 49.66
N SER A 109 -34.21 -31.89 49.62
CA SER A 109 -33.59 -30.92 50.54
C SER A 109 -32.26 -30.36 50.04
N VAL A 110 -32.01 -29.08 50.28
CA VAL A 110 -30.75 -28.37 49.95
C VAL A 110 -29.53 -28.95 50.65
N SER A 111 -29.74 -29.68 51.75
CA SER A 111 -28.70 -30.43 52.46
C SER A 111 -28.05 -31.56 51.63
N GLN A 112 -28.61 -31.92 50.48
CA GLN A 112 -28.10 -32.95 49.58
C GLN A 112 -27.21 -32.39 48.44
N LEU A 113 -27.04 -31.06 48.36
CA LEU A 113 -26.14 -30.43 47.38
C LEU A 113 -24.71 -30.40 47.92
N SER A 114 -23.79 -31.01 47.17
CA SER A 114 -22.40 -31.25 47.57
C SER A 114 -21.54 -29.98 47.68
N ASP A 115 -21.94 -28.90 47.01
CA ASP A 115 -21.18 -27.66 46.86
C ASP A 115 -21.73 -26.47 47.66
N ILE A 116 -22.73 -26.69 48.52
CA ILE A 116 -23.32 -25.66 49.37
C ILE A 116 -23.26 -26.11 50.84
N LYS A 117 -22.61 -25.32 51.69
CA LYS A 117 -22.49 -25.57 53.12
C LYS A 117 -23.60 -24.84 53.89
N THR A 118 -23.96 -25.36 55.07
CA THR A 118 -24.94 -24.74 55.98
C THR A 118 -24.53 -23.34 56.47
N THR A 119 -23.25 -22.97 56.32
CA THR A 119 -22.70 -21.66 56.64
C THR A 119 -22.71 -20.67 55.46
N ASP A 120 -23.05 -21.13 54.24
CA ASP A 120 -23.01 -20.28 53.06
C ASP A 120 -24.21 -19.32 53.03
N TRP A 121 -23.97 -18.06 52.65
CA TRP A 121 -25.01 -17.02 52.62
C TRP A 121 -26.23 -17.39 51.76
N ALA A 122 -26.02 -18.20 50.72
CA ALA A 122 -27.06 -18.65 49.79
C ALA A 122 -27.85 -19.87 50.30
N PHE A 123 -27.38 -20.56 51.36
CA PHE A 123 -27.99 -21.80 51.84
C PHE A 123 -29.46 -21.60 52.22
N THR A 124 -29.76 -20.57 53.01
CA THR A 124 -31.14 -20.26 53.45
C THR A 124 -32.05 -19.86 52.28
N ALA A 125 -31.52 -19.13 51.30
CA ALA A 125 -32.28 -18.69 50.13
C ALA A 125 -32.62 -19.88 49.21
N LEU A 126 -31.65 -20.74 48.97
CA LEU A 126 -31.85 -21.98 48.21
C LEU A 126 -32.75 -22.94 48.96
N GLN A 127 -32.62 -23.05 50.28
CA GLN A 127 -33.50 -23.89 51.11
C GLN A 127 -34.96 -23.50 50.91
N SER A 128 -35.27 -22.20 50.91
CA SER A 128 -36.62 -21.71 50.62
C SER A 128 -37.05 -22.04 49.18
N LEU A 129 -36.20 -21.82 48.18
CA LEU A 129 -36.57 -22.03 46.78
C LEU A 129 -36.77 -23.50 46.40
N VAL A 130 -35.97 -24.40 46.98
CA VAL A 130 -36.03 -25.85 46.73
C VAL A 130 -37.10 -26.52 47.60
N GLU A 131 -37.13 -26.24 48.90
CA GLU A 131 -38.02 -26.95 49.85
C GLU A 131 -39.43 -26.34 49.92
N ARG A 132 -39.57 -25.02 49.72
CA ARG A 132 -40.87 -24.33 49.82
C ARG A 132 -41.54 -24.08 48.48
N TYR A 133 -40.77 -23.75 47.44
CA TYR A 133 -41.31 -23.43 46.11
C TYR A 133 -41.04 -24.50 45.05
N GLY A 134 -40.13 -25.45 45.32
CA GLY A 134 -39.85 -26.60 44.45
C GLY A 134 -39.36 -26.23 43.06
N CYS A 135 -38.85 -25.02 42.85
CA CYS A 135 -38.66 -24.47 41.51
C CYS A 135 -37.22 -24.46 40.98
N ILE A 136 -36.27 -24.76 41.85
CA ILE A 136 -34.86 -24.93 41.49
C ILE A 136 -34.50 -26.36 41.83
N ALA A 137 -34.02 -27.11 40.85
CA ALA A 137 -33.37 -28.39 41.06
C ALA A 137 -31.86 -28.18 40.90
N GLY A 138 -31.05 -28.77 41.77
CA GLY A 138 -29.61 -28.86 41.52
C GLY A 138 -29.34 -29.60 40.22
N TYR A 139 -28.12 -29.50 39.71
CA TYR A 139 -27.68 -30.30 38.58
C TYR A 139 -27.73 -31.81 38.93
N PRO A 140 -27.85 -32.70 37.93
CA PRO A 140 -27.93 -34.14 38.15
C PRO A 140 -26.74 -34.74 38.93
N ASP A 141 -25.62 -34.02 38.98
CA ASP A 141 -24.40 -34.35 39.73
C ASP A 141 -24.45 -33.91 41.21
N GLN A 142 -25.62 -33.51 41.73
CA GLN A 142 -25.83 -33.03 43.10
C GLN A 142 -25.02 -31.77 43.41
N SER A 143 -24.78 -30.91 42.42
CA SER A 143 -24.17 -29.59 42.60
C SER A 143 -25.14 -28.45 42.21
N TYR A 144 -24.88 -27.24 42.69
CA TYR A 144 -25.57 -26.01 42.29
C TYR A 144 -24.71 -25.10 41.40
N ARG A 145 -23.39 -25.28 41.43
CA ARG A 145 -22.39 -24.54 40.64
C ARG A 145 -22.44 -23.03 40.85
N GLY A 146 -22.74 -22.58 42.08
CA GLY A 146 -22.91 -21.15 42.42
C GLY A 146 -21.68 -20.24 42.20
N LYS A 147 -20.53 -20.80 41.83
CA LYS A 147 -19.29 -20.06 41.49
C LYS A 147 -19.06 -19.87 39.99
N GLN A 148 -19.93 -20.42 39.13
CA GLN A 148 -19.83 -20.28 37.67
C GLN A 148 -20.77 -19.18 37.17
N ALA A 149 -20.31 -18.41 36.18
CA ALA A 149 -21.17 -17.45 35.48
C ALA A 149 -22.14 -18.22 34.56
N ILE A 150 -23.43 -17.90 34.65
CA ILE A 150 -24.49 -18.49 33.81
C ILE A 150 -24.77 -17.61 32.60
N ALA A 151 -25.20 -18.22 31.49
CA ALA A 151 -25.64 -17.45 30.33
C ALA A 151 -27.01 -16.81 30.57
N ARG A 152 -27.29 -15.66 29.92
CA ARG A 152 -28.59 -14.96 30.03
C ARG A 152 -29.79 -15.87 29.72
N TYR A 153 -29.62 -16.78 28.77
CA TYR A 153 -30.65 -17.74 28.38
C TYR A 153 -30.90 -18.82 29.43
N GLU A 154 -29.85 -19.27 30.13
CA GLU A 154 -29.96 -20.27 31.20
C GLU A 154 -30.66 -19.68 32.43
N PHE A 155 -30.33 -18.44 32.78
CA PHE A 155 -31.04 -17.73 33.85
C PHE A 155 -32.53 -17.52 33.51
N ALA A 156 -32.83 -17.11 32.27
CA ALA A 156 -34.21 -16.91 31.83
C ALA A 156 -35.03 -18.21 31.84
N ALA A 157 -34.42 -19.34 31.44
CA ALA A 157 -35.07 -20.65 31.48
C ALA A 157 -35.38 -21.10 32.92
N GLY A 158 -34.43 -20.95 33.85
CA GLY A 158 -34.64 -21.27 35.27
C GLY A 158 -35.67 -20.36 35.94
N LEU A 159 -35.66 -19.06 35.61
CA LEU A 159 -36.66 -18.11 36.11
C LEU A 159 -38.06 -18.44 35.58
N ASN A 160 -38.19 -18.78 34.30
CA ASN A 160 -39.47 -19.13 33.71
C ASN A 160 -40.05 -20.41 34.33
N ALA A 161 -39.22 -21.44 34.53
CA ALA A 161 -39.62 -22.66 35.23
C ALA A 161 -40.11 -22.39 36.66
N CYS A 162 -39.48 -21.43 37.36
CA CYS A 162 -39.93 -21.03 38.69
C CYS A 162 -41.22 -20.22 38.69
N LEU A 163 -41.40 -19.33 37.73
CA LEU A 163 -42.66 -18.62 37.54
C LEU A 163 -43.81 -19.57 37.20
N ASP A 164 -43.57 -20.60 36.38
CA ASP A 164 -44.56 -21.63 36.06
C ASP A 164 -44.97 -22.44 37.30
N LYS A 165 -43.99 -22.82 38.15
CA LYS A 165 -44.28 -23.54 39.40
C LYS A 165 -45.00 -22.70 40.44
N ILE A 166 -44.66 -21.41 40.53
CA ILE A 166 -45.37 -20.44 41.36
C ILE A 166 -46.80 -20.26 40.86
N ASN A 167 -47.03 -20.15 39.55
CA ASN A 167 -48.36 -20.07 38.97
C ASN A 167 -49.19 -21.35 39.23
N GLU A 168 -48.55 -22.52 39.24
CA GLU A 168 -49.17 -23.80 39.62
C GLU A 168 -49.58 -23.82 41.11
N ILE A 169 -48.71 -23.37 42.02
CA ILE A 169 -48.98 -23.27 43.46
C ILE A 169 -50.08 -22.22 43.75
N LEU A 170 -50.08 -21.10 43.01
CA LEU A 170 -51.12 -20.07 43.10
C LEU A 170 -52.48 -20.57 42.61
N SER A 171 -52.49 -21.45 41.59
CA SER A 171 -53.71 -22.08 41.06
C SER A 171 -54.26 -23.20 41.96
N ALA A 172 -53.41 -23.78 42.83
CA ALA A 172 -53.76 -24.87 43.75
C ALA A 172 -54.34 -24.40 45.12
N GLY A 173 -54.63 -23.11 45.28
CA GLY A 173 -55.47 -22.62 46.38
C GLY A 173 -54.78 -22.32 47.71
N LEU A 174 -53.71 -21.52 47.71
CA LEU A 174 -53.14 -20.92 48.93
C LEU A 174 -53.01 -19.39 48.78
N ALA A 175 -54.15 -18.70 48.94
CA ALA A 175 -54.20 -17.23 48.98
C ALA A 175 -53.70 -16.61 50.31
N ASP A 176 -53.40 -17.42 51.34
CA ASP A 176 -53.20 -16.91 52.71
C ASP A 176 -51.76 -16.98 53.27
N LYS A 177 -50.71 -17.08 52.44
CA LYS A 177 -49.30 -17.10 52.93
C LYS A 177 -48.28 -16.26 52.17
N ILE A 178 -48.68 -15.10 51.64
CA ILE A 178 -47.71 -14.03 51.36
C ILE A 178 -47.70 -13.11 52.58
N SER A 179 -46.73 -13.30 53.48
CA SER A 179 -46.60 -12.42 54.65
C SER A 179 -46.18 -11.02 54.18
N GLN A 180 -46.73 -9.96 54.79
CA GLN A 180 -46.30 -8.57 54.53
C GLN A 180 -44.78 -8.39 54.63
N THR A 181 -44.12 -9.24 55.41
CA THR A 181 -42.68 -9.30 55.62
C THR A 181 -41.90 -9.75 54.37
N ASP A 182 -42.42 -10.71 53.61
CA ASP A 182 -41.80 -11.19 52.36
C ASP A 182 -41.88 -10.11 51.27
N LEU A 183 -43.01 -9.39 51.23
CA LEU A 183 -43.23 -8.26 50.32
C LEU A 183 -42.32 -7.07 50.67
N ALA A 184 -42.04 -6.85 51.96
CA ALA A 184 -41.07 -5.85 52.42
C ALA A 184 -39.62 -6.23 52.06
N THR A 185 -39.25 -7.51 52.17
CA THR A 185 -37.93 -8.02 51.78
C THR A 185 -37.70 -7.91 50.27
N LEU A 186 -38.69 -8.26 49.45
CA LEU A 186 -38.62 -8.09 48.00
C LEU A 186 -38.52 -6.61 47.61
N LYS A 187 -39.27 -5.71 48.26
CA LYS A 187 -39.14 -4.26 48.04
C LYS A 187 -37.76 -3.72 48.41
N LYS A 188 -37.14 -4.25 49.48
CA LYS A 188 -35.79 -3.87 49.91
C LYS A 188 -34.73 -4.33 48.91
N LEU A 189 -34.79 -5.59 48.48
CA LEU A 189 -33.88 -6.12 47.46
C LEU A 189 -34.06 -5.36 46.12
N GLN A 190 -35.30 -5.07 45.73
CA GLN A 190 -35.57 -4.28 44.51
C GLN A 190 -35.00 -2.86 44.61
N ALA A 191 -35.01 -2.24 45.80
CA ALA A 191 -34.40 -0.94 46.04
C ALA A 191 -32.86 -0.98 46.07
N GLU A 192 -32.27 -2.05 46.60
CA GLU A 192 -30.82 -2.24 46.67
C GLU A 192 -30.20 -2.60 45.31
N PHE A 193 -30.91 -3.34 44.45
CA PHE A 193 -30.47 -3.66 43.09
C PHE A 193 -30.80 -2.59 42.03
N ALA A 194 -31.73 -1.66 42.32
CA ALA A 194 -32.07 -0.56 41.42
C ALA A 194 -30.86 0.30 40.98
N PRO A 195 -29.94 0.74 41.87
CA PRO A 195 -28.77 1.51 41.45
C PRO A 195 -27.79 0.69 40.58
N GLU A 196 -27.60 -0.60 40.88
CA GLU A 196 -26.72 -1.49 40.11
C GLU A 196 -27.28 -1.79 38.71
N LEU A 197 -28.60 -2.02 38.60
CA LEU A 197 -29.28 -2.18 37.31
C LEU A 197 -29.25 -0.90 36.47
N SER A 198 -29.35 0.26 37.11
CA SER A 198 -29.20 1.57 36.46
C SER A 198 -27.79 1.76 35.91
N MET A 199 -26.77 1.40 36.68
CA MET A 199 -25.36 1.44 36.24
C MET A 199 -25.11 0.50 35.06
N LEU A 200 -25.64 -0.73 35.12
CA LEU A 200 -25.50 -1.70 34.04
C LEU A 200 -26.20 -1.23 32.76
N ARG A 201 -27.41 -0.67 32.88
CA ARG A 201 -28.12 -0.03 31.76
C ARG A 201 -27.31 1.11 31.16
N GLY A 202 -26.74 1.99 31.99
CA GLY A 202 -25.87 3.08 31.52
C GLY A 202 -24.61 2.59 30.80
N ARG A 203 -24.00 1.48 31.26
CA ARG A 203 -22.86 0.86 30.55
C ARG A 203 -23.27 0.24 29.21
N VAL A 204 -24.46 -0.37 29.14
CA VAL A 204 -25.00 -0.92 27.88
C VAL A 204 -25.33 0.21 26.91
N GLU A 205 -25.99 1.28 27.35
CA GLU A 205 -26.28 2.45 26.52
C GLU A 205 -25.01 3.14 26.02
N ALA A 206 -23.96 3.24 26.87
CA ALA A 206 -22.67 3.77 26.46
C ALA A 206 -21.97 2.88 25.41
N LEU A 207 -22.07 1.55 25.55
CA LEU A 207 -21.53 0.60 24.57
C LEU A 207 -22.32 0.61 23.26
N GLU A 208 -23.65 0.69 23.31
CA GLU A 208 -24.51 0.85 22.13
C GLU A 208 -24.25 2.18 21.42
N THR A 209 -24.07 3.27 22.16
CA THR A 209 -23.68 4.58 21.62
C THR A 209 -22.32 4.50 20.94
N LYS A 210 -21.33 3.85 21.56
CA LYS A 210 -19.99 3.64 20.97
C LYS A 210 -20.07 2.76 19.72
N SER A 211 -20.87 1.70 19.75
CA SER A 211 -21.09 0.81 18.59
C SER A 211 -21.77 1.54 17.44
N SER A 212 -22.78 2.36 17.73
CA SER A 212 -23.46 3.22 16.76
C SER A 212 -22.51 4.26 16.17
N GLN A 213 -21.73 4.96 17.00
CA GLN A 213 -20.72 5.91 16.52
C GLN A 213 -19.70 5.26 15.59
N ILE A 214 -19.17 4.07 15.95
CA ILE A 214 -18.22 3.33 15.11
C ILE A 214 -18.87 2.89 13.78
N ALA A 215 -20.14 2.46 13.81
CA ALA A 215 -20.88 2.11 12.61
C ALA A 215 -21.16 3.33 11.70
N THR A 216 -21.41 4.50 12.29
CA THR A 216 -21.76 5.73 11.57
C THR A 216 -20.53 6.48 11.02
N GLN A 217 -19.36 6.29 11.63
CA GLN A 217 -18.08 6.89 11.20
C GLN A 217 -17.31 6.04 10.17
N GLN A 218 -17.88 4.94 9.67
CA GLN A 218 -17.29 4.22 8.54
C GLN A 218 -17.46 5.04 7.25
N PHE A 219 -16.35 5.58 6.75
CA PHE A 219 -16.25 6.03 5.35
C PHE A 219 -16.44 4.81 4.44
N SER A 220 -17.69 4.47 4.13
CA SER A 220 -18.11 3.27 3.39
C SER A 220 -17.81 1.93 4.09
N THR A 221 -18.82 1.04 4.17
CA THR A 221 -18.65 -0.34 4.67
C THR A 221 -17.79 -1.22 3.75
N THR A 222 -17.47 -0.74 2.55
CA THR A 222 -16.70 -1.47 1.55
C THR A 222 -15.37 -0.81 1.21
N THR A 223 -15.17 0.48 1.52
CA THR A 223 -13.96 1.23 1.12
C THR A 223 -13.13 1.63 2.33
N LYS A 224 -11.83 1.37 2.28
CA LYS A 224 -10.86 1.83 3.27
C LYS A 224 -9.98 2.90 2.66
N LEU A 225 -9.83 4.03 3.36
CA LEU A 225 -8.86 5.07 3.05
C LEU A 225 -7.63 4.86 3.94
N ASN A 226 -6.45 4.79 3.34
CA ASN A 226 -5.17 4.92 4.04
C ASN A 226 -4.40 6.09 3.43
N ILE A 227 -3.72 6.87 4.26
CA ILE A 227 -2.92 8.00 3.77
C ILE A 227 -1.46 7.79 4.17
N LEU A 228 -0.58 7.90 3.18
CA LEU A 228 0.87 7.91 3.38
C LEU A 228 1.40 9.30 3.08
N SER A 229 1.95 9.97 4.10
CA SER A 229 2.56 11.30 3.96
C SER A 229 4.05 11.22 4.29
N SER A 230 4.89 11.67 3.37
CA SER A 230 6.34 11.71 3.54
C SER A 230 6.84 13.14 3.42
N PHE A 231 7.72 13.54 4.33
CA PHE A 231 8.46 14.81 4.29
C PHE A 231 9.95 14.48 4.19
N ASN A 232 10.67 15.12 3.27
CA ASN A 232 12.08 14.84 3.03
C ASN A 232 12.90 16.12 3.14
N LEU A 233 13.91 16.11 4.00
CA LEU A 233 14.99 17.10 3.99
C LEU A 233 16.18 16.47 3.26
N SER A 234 16.49 16.98 2.07
CA SER A 234 17.45 16.36 1.16
C SER A 234 18.57 17.33 0.80
N SER A 235 19.80 16.83 0.73
CA SER A 235 20.97 17.57 0.28
C SER A 235 21.85 16.69 -0.60
N ALA A 236 22.53 17.30 -1.56
CA ALA A 236 23.52 16.62 -2.38
C ALA A 236 24.70 17.56 -2.67
N PHE A 237 25.92 17.02 -2.64
CA PHE A 237 27.13 17.80 -2.89
C PHE A 237 28.21 16.95 -3.54
N SER A 238 29.12 17.63 -4.25
CA SER A 238 30.34 17.04 -4.78
C SER A 238 31.54 17.92 -4.46
N SER A 239 32.72 17.31 -4.34
CA SER A 239 33.98 18.00 -4.07
C SER A 239 34.51 18.78 -5.28
N GLY A 240 34.05 18.44 -6.49
CA GLY A 240 34.49 19.07 -7.73
C GLY A 240 33.37 19.20 -8.75
N ASN A 241 33.76 19.59 -9.97
CA ASN A 241 32.84 19.70 -11.09
C ASN A 241 32.44 18.31 -11.60
N ILE A 242 31.20 18.19 -12.07
CA ILE A 242 30.66 16.94 -12.62
C ILE A 242 30.55 17.05 -14.14
N LEU A 243 31.11 16.08 -14.86
CA LEU A 243 30.85 15.89 -16.29
C LEU A 243 29.49 15.23 -16.48
N ALA A 244 28.73 15.76 -17.44
CA ALA A 244 27.40 15.26 -17.78
C ALA A 244 27.16 15.39 -19.28
N GLU A 245 26.56 14.37 -19.88
CA GLU A 245 26.18 14.38 -21.30
C GLU A 245 24.93 15.24 -21.50
N GLY A 246 24.88 15.95 -22.63
CA GLY A 246 23.75 16.77 -23.04
C GLY A 246 23.82 18.25 -22.66
N LEU A 247 23.05 19.04 -23.40
CA LEU A 247 22.97 20.49 -23.30
C LEU A 247 21.95 20.91 -22.23
N PRO A 248 22.29 21.79 -21.27
CA PRO A 248 21.35 22.25 -20.27
C PRO A 248 20.20 23.04 -20.92
N ILE A 249 18.97 22.75 -20.51
CA ILE A 249 17.77 23.45 -20.96
C ILE A 249 17.54 24.62 -19.99
N ALA A 250 17.72 25.84 -20.46
CA ALA A 250 17.53 27.05 -19.66
C ALA A 250 16.10 27.11 -19.08
N GLY A 251 15.98 27.43 -17.79
CA GLY A 251 14.69 27.54 -17.10
C GLY A 251 14.03 26.22 -16.68
N SER A 252 14.66 25.06 -16.92
CA SER A 252 14.16 23.77 -16.43
C SER A 252 14.57 23.51 -14.97
N ILE A 253 13.66 22.94 -14.17
CA ILE A 253 13.86 22.60 -12.75
C ILE A 253 13.39 21.16 -12.49
N PRO A 254 14.26 20.21 -12.07
CA PRO A 254 15.72 20.34 -12.04
C PRO A 254 16.26 20.60 -13.45
N VAL A 255 17.53 21.02 -13.58
CA VAL A 255 18.14 21.32 -14.89
C VAL A 255 18.07 20.06 -15.76
N ALA A 256 17.12 20.03 -16.67
CA ALA A 256 16.98 19.01 -17.68
C ALA A 256 18.05 19.24 -18.75
N ARG A 257 18.52 18.15 -19.35
CA ARG A 257 19.50 18.19 -20.43
C ARG A 257 18.94 17.55 -21.69
N PHE A 258 19.18 18.21 -22.81
CA PHE A 258 18.87 17.68 -24.12
C PHE A 258 20.06 16.84 -24.62
N ALA A 259 19.83 15.57 -24.93
CA ALA A 259 20.86 14.71 -25.50
C ALA A 259 21.15 15.13 -26.95
N ALA A 260 22.42 15.35 -27.27
CA ALA A 260 22.84 15.78 -28.60
C ALA A 260 24.26 15.29 -28.92
N ARG A 261 24.57 15.19 -30.21
CA ARG A 261 25.91 14.90 -30.74
C ARG A 261 26.55 16.16 -31.29
N ASN A 262 27.88 16.21 -31.24
CA ASN A 262 28.66 17.19 -31.99
C ASN A 262 28.52 16.87 -33.50
N PRO A 263 28.06 17.81 -34.34
CA PRO A 263 27.81 17.55 -35.76
C PRO A 263 29.07 17.29 -36.59
N ILE A 264 30.26 17.64 -36.07
CA ILE A 264 31.54 17.44 -36.74
C ILE A 264 32.15 16.09 -36.33
N THR A 265 32.17 15.77 -35.03
CA THR A 265 32.84 14.56 -34.52
C THR A 265 31.91 13.35 -34.38
N GLY A 266 30.59 13.55 -34.41
CA GLY A 266 29.60 12.51 -34.15
C GLY A 266 29.54 12.03 -32.69
N SER A 267 30.36 12.61 -31.79
CA SER A 267 30.42 12.21 -30.39
C SER A 267 29.32 12.88 -29.56
N PRO A 268 28.82 12.25 -28.48
CA PRO A 268 27.95 12.90 -27.50
C PRO A 268 28.53 14.24 -27.01
N ILE A 269 27.68 15.24 -26.85
CA ILE A 269 28.08 16.51 -26.25
C ILE A 269 28.22 16.32 -24.75
N VAL A 270 29.36 16.70 -24.19
CA VAL A 270 29.64 16.67 -22.75
C VAL A 270 29.77 18.09 -22.24
N GLY A 271 29.07 18.39 -21.15
CA GLY A 271 29.16 19.65 -20.42
C GLY A 271 29.69 19.44 -19.01
N THR A 272 30.14 20.55 -18.41
CA THR A 272 30.65 20.58 -17.04
C THR A 272 29.68 21.29 -16.12
N ILE A 273 29.27 20.63 -15.04
CA ILE A 273 28.44 21.16 -13.98
C ILE A 273 29.33 21.70 -12.88
N THR A 274 29.34 23.04 -12.74
CA THR A 274 30.11 23.76 -11.72
C THR A 274 29.25 24.20 -10.54
N GLY A 275 27.93 24.26 -10.73
CA GLY A 275 26.97 24.63 -9.69
C GLY A 275 26.84 23.58 -8.60
N LYS A 276 26.38 24.01 -7.43
CA LYS A 276 26.04 23.15 -6.30
C LYS A 276 24.57 23.37 -5.96
N PRO A 277 23.74 22.31 -5.91
CA PRO A 277 22.34 22.46 -5.54
C PRO A 277 22.23 22.81 -4.05
N ASN A 278 21.18 23.56 -3.69
CA ASN A 278 20.87 23.83 -2.30
C ASN A 278 20.16 22.63 -1.66
N THR A 279 20.20 22.58 -0.33
CA THR A 279 19.35 21.68 0.46
C THR A 279 17.87 22.02 0.21
N THR A 280 17.04 21.00 0.06
CA THR A 280 15.60 21.13 -0.23
C THR A 280 14.76 20.47 0.86
N LEU A 281 13.58 21.05 1.11
CA LEU A 281 12.52 20.41 1.90
C LEU A 281 11.36 20.11 0.95
N SER A 282 11.00 18.83 0.85
CA SER A 282 9.95 18.34 -0.04
C SER A 282 8.92 17.49 0.70
N TYR A 283 7.79 17.21 0.05
CA TYR A 283 6.81 16.25 0.52
C TYR A 283 6.22 15.42 -0.64
N SER A 284 5.71 14.25 -0.28
CA SER A 284 4.83 13.43 -1.12
C SER A 284 3.70 12.84 -0.29
N ASN A 285 2.51 12.75 -0.89
CA ASN A 285 1.32 12.16 -0.28
C ASN A 285 0.70 11.14 -1.23
N TYR A 286 0.27 10.00 -0.68
CA TYR A 286 -0.50 8.98 -1.38
C TYR A 286 -1.78 8.70 -0.61
N LEU A 287 -2.91 8.80 -1.31
CA LEU A 287 -4.24 8.47 -0.79
C LEU A 287 -4.65 7.15 -1.42
N LEU A 288 -4.73 6.11 -0.59
CA LEU A 288 -5.04 4.74 -0.99
C LEU A 288 -6.50 4.44 -0.68
N LEU A 289 -7.35 4.39 -1.69
CA LEU A 289 -8.75 3.96 -1.58
C LEU A 289 -8.84 2.50 -2.03
N THR A 290 -9.14 1.61 -1.09
CA THR A 290 -9.30 0.18 -1.35
C THR A 290 -10.74 -0.23 -1.08
N SER A 291 -11.48 -0.60 -2.13
CA SER A 291 -12.87 -1.07 -2.02
C SER A 291 -12.98 -2.57 -2.26
N SER A 292 -13.89 -3.27 -1.57
CA SER A 292 -14.20 -4.68 -1.83
C SER A 292 -15.70 -4.89 -2.02
N PHE A 293 -16.11 -5.68 -3.01
CA PHE A 293 -17.52 -5.93 -3.32
C PHE A 293 -17.98 -7.34 -2.92
N THR A 294 -17.04 -8.26 -2.74
CA THR A 294 -17.27 -9.67 -2.40
C THR A 294 -16.54 -10.12 -1.14
N GLY A 295 -15.67 -9.27 -0.57
CA GLY A 295 -14.77 -9.61 0.54
C GLY A 295 -13.48 -10.32 0.10
N SER A 296 -13.45 -10.90 -1.11
CA SER A 296 -12.28 -11.59 -1.67
C SER A 296 -11.58 -10.81 -2.79
N ASP A 297 -12.24 -9.78 -3.32
CA ASP A 297 -11.78 -8.88 -4.38
C ASP A 297 -11.35 -7.52 -3.83
N SER A 298 -10.59 -6.76 -4.62
CA SER A 298 -10.18 -5.39 -4.27
C SER A 298 -10.10 -4.48 -5.50
N LEU A 299 -10.81 -3.35 -5.44
CA LEU A 299 -10.61 -2.20 -6.31
C LEU A 299 -9.66 -1.24 -5.62
N ASN A 300 -8.52 -0.95 -6.26
CA ASN A 300 -7.46 -0.13 -5.68
C ASN A 300 -7.32 1.14 -6.52
N LEU A 301 -7.56 2.29 -5.90
CA LEU A 301 -7.33 3.61 -6.46
C LEU A 301 -6.29 4.33 -5.60
N ILE A 302 -5.19 4.75 -6.22
CA ILE A 302 -4.16 5.56 -5.58
C ILE A 302 -4.13 6.93 -6.24
N LEU A 303 -4.41 7.96 -5.46
CA LEU A 303 -4.14 9.34 -5.83
C LEU A 303 -2.84 9.79 -5.17
N ALA A 304 -2.02 10.55 -5.88
CA ALA A 304 -0.79 11.08 -5.33
C ALA A 304 -0.65 12.58 -5.59
N MET A 305 0.14 13.24 -4.75
CA MET A 305 0.58 14.62 -4.93
C MET A 305 1.95 14.81 -4.27
N GLY A 306 2.72 15.79 -4.73
CA GLY A 306 3.99 16.14 -4.11
C GLY A 306 4.70 17.28 -4.83
N ASN A 307 5.84 17.68 -4.28
CA ASN A 307 6.70 18.71 -4.86
C ASN A 307 8.18 18.30 -4.91
N GLY A 308 8.46 17.00 -4.74
CA GLY A 308 9.79 16.43 -4.69
C GLY A 308 10.64 16.73 -5.93
N ASN A 309 11.79 17.37 -5.71
CA ASN A 309 12.84 17.55 -6.70
C ASN A 309 14.21 17.32 -6.03
N PRO A 310 14.72 16.07 -6.06
CA PRO A 310 15.90 15.69 -5.31
C PRO A 310 17.15 16.46 -5.78
N PRO A 311 17.93 17.07 -4.87
CA PRO A 311 19.13 17.84 -5.21
C PRO A 311 20.16 17.07 -6.05
N SER A 312 20.31 15.76 -5.82
CA SER A 312 21.25 14.93 -6.58
C SER A 312 20.92 14.88 -8.08
N SER A 313 19.65 15.05 -8.46
CA SER A 313 19.23 15.09 -9.87
C SER A 313 19.83 16.29 -10.63
N PHE A 314 20.31 17.32 -9.94
CA PHE A 314 21.03 18.45 -10.55
C PHE A 314 22.29 18.01 -11.31
N TYR A 315 22.92 16.92 -10.88
CA TYR A 315 24.17 16.41 -11.44
C TYR A 315 23.99 15.46 -12.63
N SER A 316 22.75 15.26 -13.08
CA SER A 316 22.42 14.25 -14.09
C SER A 316 22.83 14.61 -15.50
N SER A 317 23.17 13.59 -16.29
CA SER A 317 23.22 13.65 -17.76
C SER A 317 21.83 13.68 -18.39
N ALA A 318 21.75 13.99 -19.67
CA ALA A 318 20.52 13.90 -20.44
C ALA A 318 19.93 12.49 -20.34
N GLY A 319 18.63 12.43 -20.08
CA GLY A 319 17.91 11.20 -19.81
C GLY A 319 18.03 10.69 -18.39
N PHE A 320 19.09 11.03 -17.65
CA PHE A 320 19.29 10.67 -16.25
C PHE A 320 18.44 11.62 -15.40
N SER A 321 17.58 11.07 -14.56
CA SER A 321 16.91 11.80 -13.50
C SER A 321 16.87 10.84 -12.33
N SER A 322 17.10 11.29 -11.10
CA SER A 322 16.95 10.40 -9.93
C SER A 322 17.75 9.07 -9.98
N THR A 323 18.83 8.98 -10.76
CA THR A 323 19.74 7.82 -10.87
C THR A 323 20.83 7.82 -9.80
N PHE A 324 20.70 8.68 -8.80
CA PHE A 324 21.69 8.93 -7.75
C PHE A 324 20.99 8.81 -6.40
N GLY A 325 21.00 7.64 -5.77
CA GLY A 325 20.56 7.45 -4.38
C GLY A 325 19.34 8.26 -3.95
N VAL A 326 18.33 8.40 -4.81
CA VAL A 326 17.14 9.22 -4.53
C VAL A 326 16.09 8.31 -3.92
N PRO A 327 15.58 8.56 -2.71
CA PRO A 327 14.39 7.88 -2.23
C PRO A 327 13.17 8.22 -3.11
N TYR A 328 12.34 7.23 -3.46
CA TYR A 328 11.15 7.47 -4.30
C TYR A 328 10.25 8.59 -3.74
N ALA A 329 10.10 8.64 -2.41
CA ALA A 329 9.29 9.63 -1.70
C ALA A 329 9.82 11.08 -1.81
N ASP A 330 11.06 11.28 -2.25
CA ASP A 330 11.66 12.60 -2.51
C ASP A 330 11.47 13.04 -3.98
N SER A 331 10.79 12.23 -4.80
CA SER A 331 10.40 12.58 -6.16
C SER A 331 8.92 12.98 -6.23
N ASN A 332 8.57 13.84 -7.20
CA ASN A 332 7.17 14.16 -7.47
C ASN A 332 6.45 12.94 -8.10
N PRO A 333 5.40 12.40 -7.46
CA PRO A 333 4.76 11.14 -7.87
C PRO A 333 3.81 11.25 -9.08
N VAL A 334 3.46 12.47 -9.53
CA VAL A 334 2.49 12.68 -10.63
C VAL A 334 3.21 13.05 -11.92
N LEU A 335 3.72 14.29 -12.00
CA LEU A 335 4.48 14.80 -13.14
C LEU A 335 5.54 15.79 -12.61
N PRO A 336 6.80 15.72 -13.06
CA PRO A 336 7.86 16.61 -12.58
C PRO A 336 7.50 18.11 -12.66
N SER A 337 6.76 18.51 -13.71
CA SER A 337 6.37 19.91 -13.95
C SER A 337 5.11 20.36 -13.21
N ALA A 338 4.39 19.46 -12.53
CA ALA A 338 3.10 19.74 -11.91
C ALA A 338 3.19 19.58 -10.37
N ALA A 339 4.05 20.37 -9.74
CA ALA A 339 4.20 20.36 -8.28
C ALA A 339 2.87 20.74 -7.59
N ASN A 340 2.59 20.10 -6.46
CA ASN A 340 1.37 20.29 -5.66
C ASN A 340 0.06 19.98 -6.41
N THR A 341 0.12 19.18 -7.48
CA THR A 341 -1.08 18.73 -8.20
C THR A 341 -1.46 17.30 -7.79
N VAL A 342 -2.76 17.04 -7.76
CA VAL A 342 -3.29 15.70 -7.52
C VAL A 342 -3.37 14.95 -8.84
N GLY A 343 -2.84 13.74 -8.88
CA GLY A 343 -2.87 12.90 -10.05
C GLY A 343 -3.19 11.45 -9.74
N LEU A 344 -3.67 10.74 -10.76
CA LEU A 344 -3.89 9.31 -10.68
C LEU A 344 -2.55 8.58 -10.69
N PHE A 345 -2.22 7.91 -9.60
CA PHE A 345 -0.97 7.17 -9.46
C PHE A 345 -1.11 5.72 -9.94
N GLU A 346 -2.14 5.02 -9.48
CA GLU A 346 -2.43 3.62 -9.83
C GLU A 346 -3.94 3.36 -9.76
N PHE A 347 -4.48 2.57 -10.68
CA PHE A 347 -5.89 2.15 -10.68
C PHE A 347 -6.05 0.76 -11.28
N PHE A 348 -6.54 -0.19 -10.48
CA PHE A 348 -6.84 -1.55 -10.93
C PHE A 348 -7.88 -2.24 -10.06
N TYR A 349 -8.51 -3.27 -10.62
CA TYR A 349 -9.37 -4.21 -9.94
C TYR A 349 -8.70 -5.59 -9.90
N SER A 350 -8.70 -6.23 -8.74
CA SER A 350 -8.10 -7.54 -8.53
C SER A 350 -9.09 -8.50 -7.88
N PHE A 351 -9.30 -9.66 -8.48
CA PHE A 351 -10.28 -10.64 -8.04
C PHE A 351 -9.76 -12.07 -8.19
N PRO A 352 -10.16 -12.99 -7.31
CA PRO A 352 -9.80 -14.40 -7.43
C PRO A 352 -10.60 -15.04 -8.58
N ILE A 353 -9.93 -15.83 -9.40
CA ILE A 353 -10.57 -16.78 -10.32
C ILE A 353 -10.90 -18.08 -9.56
N ASN A 354 -9.98 -18.50 -8.70
CA ASN A 354 -10.13 -19.58 -7.72
C ASN A 354 -9.18 -19.31 -6.53
N ASP A 355 -9.03 -20.26 -5.62
CA ASP A 355 -8.23 -20.11 -4.39
C ASP A 355 -6.72 -19.87 -4.64
N ASN A 356 -6.21 -20.32 -5.79
CA ASN A 356 -4.78 -20.27 -6.13
C ASN A 356 -4.46 -19.29 -7.26
N LEU A 357 -5.47 -18.73 -7.92
CA LEU A 357 -5.33 -17.92 -9.13
C LEU A 357 -6.07 -16.60 -8.98
N ARG A 358 -5.34 -15.49 -9.12
CA ARG A 358 -5.88 -14.14 -9.03
C ARG A 358 -5.58 -13.36 -10.30
N LEU A 359 -6.57 -12.62 -10.81
CA LEU A 359 -6.41 -11.73 -11.94
C LEU A 359 -6.50 -10.28 -11.46
N GLN A 360 -5.58 -9.45 -11.96
CA GLN A 360 -5.58 -8.01 -11.82
C GLN A 360 -5.80 -7.41 -13.21
N VAL A 361 -6.73 -6.48 -13.34
CA VAL A 361 -6.98 -5.74 -14.58
C VAL A 361 -7.14 -4.27 -14.26
N GLY A 362 -6.60 -3.40 -15.08
CA GLY A 362 -6.69 -1.98 -14.80
C GLY A 362 -6.19 -1.12 -15.93
N PRO A 363 -6.69 0.12 -16.04
CA PRO A 363 -6.18 1.06 -17.01
C PRO A 363 -4.80 1.58 -16.63
N ARG A 364 -4.38 1.51 -15.35
CA ARG A 364 -3.08 2.01 -14.86
C ARG A 364 -2.53 1.12 -13.74
N ILE A 365 -1.76 0.10 -14.10
CA ILE A 365 -1.06 -0.78 -13.16
C ILE A 365 0.42 -0.38 -13.12
N LEU A 366 1.04 -0.41 -11.93
CA LEU A 366 2.46 -0.11 -11.75
C LEU A 366 3.27 -1.41 -11.61
N PRO A 367 4.01 -1.85 -12.66
CA PRO A 367 4.70 -3.14 -12.64
C PRO A 367 5.71 -3.28 -11.49
N PHE A 368 6.34 -2.18 -11.07
CA PHE A 368 7.35 -2.20 -10.00
C PHE A 368 6.79 -2.53 -8.61
N ARG A 369 5.46 -2.44 -8.42
CA ARG A 369 4.79 -2.84 -7.18
C ARG A 369 4.41 -4.32 -7.19
N GLN A 370 4.39 -4.94 -8.36
CA GLN A 370 3.88 -6.29 -8.58
C GLN A 370 5.02 -7.30 -8.82
N PHE A 371 6.08 -6.87 -9.49
CA PHE A 371 7.22 -7.67 -9.89
C PHE A 371 8.51 -7.20 -9.21
N ASP A 372 9.50 -8.10 -9.12
CA ASP A 372 10.85 -7.87 -8.61
C ASP A 372 10.90 -7.31 -7.17
N VAL A 373 9.90 -7.66 -6.37
CA VAL A 373 9.75 -7.18 -4.99
C VAL A 373 10.77 -7.87 -4.08
N ASN A 374 11.43 -7.09 -3.23
CA ASN A 374 12.37 -7.57 -2.23
C ASN A 374 11.90 -7.18 -0.82
N ARG A 375 12.10 -8.08 0.17
CA ARG A 375 11.65 -7.85 1.55
C ARG A 375 12.37 -6.69 2.26
N PHE A 376 13.58 -6.33 1.84
CA PHE A 376 14.40 -5.33 2.52
C PHE A 376 14.46 -3.97 1.79
N THR A 377 14.16 -3.93 0.48
CA THR A 377 14.28 -2.72 -0.34
C THR A 377 12.92 -2.24 -0.89
N SER A 378 12.00 -1.88 0.01
CA SER A 378 10.66 -1.38 -0.36
C SER A 378 10.63 0.12 -0.69
N VAL A 379 9.79 0.53 -1.64
CA VAL A 379 9.54 1.94 -2.00
C VAL A 379 8.83 2.71 -0.89
N ILE A 380 7.93 2.02 -0.15
CA ILE A 380 7.02 2.64 0.82
C ILE A 380 7.57 2.52 2.25
N ASN A 381 8.02 1.32 2.63
CA ASN A 381 8.51 1.05 3.99
C ASN A 381 10.03 0.88 4.06
N GLY A 382 10.66 0.73 2.90
CA GLY A 382 12.11 0.58 2.80
C GLY A 382 12.78 1.94 2.71
N ALA A 383 14.07 1.93 2.99
CA ALA A 383 14.88 3.13 3.16
C ALA A 383 15.83 3.39 1.97
N GLY A 384 15.92 2.46 1.02
CA GLY A 384 16.80 2.53 -0.16
C GLY A 384 16.37 3.52 -1.24
N GLY A 385 17.33 3.87 -2.10
CA GLY A 385 17.13 4.73 -3.26
C GLY A 385 16.45 4.02 -4.44
N LEU A 386 16.17 4.77 -5.51
CA LEU A 386 15.49 4.27 -6.70
C LEU A 386 16.24 3.12 -7.40
N ASN A 387 17.55 3.04 -7.24
CA ASN A 387 18.38 1.98 -7.83
C ASN A 387 18.37 0.70 -6.99
N SER A 388 17.88 0.74 -5.75
CA SER A 388 17.91 -0.39 -4.82
C SER A 388 16.61 -1.19 -4.72
N TYR A 389 15.45 -0.57 -4.98
CA TYR A 389 14.16 -1.24 -4.76
C TYR A 389 13.82 -2.25 -5.87
N GLN A 390 14.16 -1.96 -7.12
CA GLN A 390 13.92 -2.82 -8.27
C GLN A 390 15.10 -2.80 -9.24
N SER A 391 15.10 -3.74 -10.18
CA SER A 391 15.98 -3.74 -11.33
C SER A 391 15.80 -2.44 -12.13
N PRO A 392 16.86 -1.65 -12.28
CA PRO A 392 16.84 -0.49 -13.17
C PRO A 392 16.85 -0.87 -14.65
N LEU A 393 16.90 -2.16 -15.02
CA LEU A 393 16.88 -2.58 -16.42
C LEU A 393 15.54 -3.18 -16.85
N ALA A 394 14.90 -3.96 -15.99
CA ALA A 394 13.78 -4.80 -16.42
C ALA A 394 12.42 -4.14 -16.38
N ASN A 395 12.31 -2.98 -15.74
CA ASN A 395 11.09 -2.20 -15.74
C ASN A 395 11.24 -1.03 -16.72
N SER A 396 10.38 -0.99 -17.73
CA SER A 396 10.32 0.12 -18.66
C SER A 396 9.74 1.40 -18.03
N GLY A 397 9.46 1.41 -16.71
CA GLY A 397 8.90 2.54 -15.95
C GLY A 397 7.51 2.96 -16.41
N LEU A 398 6.90 2.17 -17.29
CA LEU A 398 5.58 2.41 -17.83
C LEU A 398 4.57 1.97 -16.79
N SER A 399 3.77 2.92 -16.30
CA SER A 399 2.43 2.54 -15.89
C SER A 399 1.69 2.06 -17.13
N GLY A 400 0.89 1.01 -16.99
CA GLY A 400 0.25 0.44 -18.16
C GLY A 400 -1.18 -0.01 -17.95
N ALA A 401 -1.97 0.12 -19.01
CA ALA A 401 -3.26 -0.52 -19.14
C ALA A 401 -3.04 -1.98 -19.48
N GLY A 402 -3.70 -2.89 -18.78
CA GLY A 402 -3.56 -4.31 -19.07
C GLY A 402 -3.99 -5.20 -17.92
N ALA A 403 -3.32 -6.36 -17.83
CA ALA A 403 -3.67 -7.41 -16.89
C ALA A 403 -2.43 -8.12 -16.33
N ILE A 404 -2.52 -8.56 -15.08
CA ILE A 404 -1.54 -9.40 -14.41
C ILE A 404 -2.25 -10.60 -13.79
N LEU A 405 -1.75 -11.79 -14.08
CA LEU A 405 -2.14 -13.05 -13.49
C LEU A 405 -1.15 -13.42 -12.39
N ASN A 406 -1.66 -13.79 -11.22
CA ASN A 406 -0.88 -14.33 -10.11
C ASN A 406 -1.37 -15.76 -9.82
N TRP A 407 -0.50 -16.74 -10.00
CA TRP A 407 -0.79 -18.16 -9.81
C TRP A 407 0.13 -18.76 -8.74
N ARG A 408 -0.44 -19.06 -7.58
CA ARG A 408 0.20 -19.86 -6.54
C ARG A 408 0.12 -21.33 -6.96
N MET A 409 1.18 -21.85 -7.58
CA MET A 409 1.24 -23.25 -8.03
C MET A 409 1.39 -24.22 -6.86
N SER A 410 2.03 -23.77 -5.77
CA SER A 410 2.17 -24.44 -4.48
C SER A 410 2.58 -23.41 -3.41
N GLU A 411 2.77 -23.84 -2.17
CA GLU A 411 3.30 -22.97 -1.09
C GLU A 411 4.70 -22.41 -1.42
N GLN A 412 5.50 -23.14 -2.21
CA GLN A 412 6.87 -22.75 -2.56
C GLN A 412 6.97 -22.01 -3.90
N PHE A 413 5.96 -22.11 -4.77
CA PHE A 413 6.03 -21.61 -6.14
C PHE A 413 4.91 -20.63 -6.46
N LEU A 414 5.29 -19.41 -6.82
CA LEU A 414 4.40 -18.35 -7.30
C LEU A 414 4.84 -17.92 -8.70
N LEU A 415 3.96 -18.08 -9.68
CA LEU A 415 4.12 -17.54 -11.03
C LEU A 415 3.31 -16.26 -11.17
N LYS A 416 3.93 -15.18 -11.64
CA LYS A 416 3.24 -13.97 -12.08
C LYS A 416 3.48 -13.77 -13.56
N ALA A 417 2.45 -13.42 -14.32
CA ALA A 417 2.56 -13.11 -15.74
C ALA A 417 1.67 -11.91 -16.06
N GLY A 418 2.17 -10.95 -16.83
CA GLY A 418 1.42 -9.74 -17.14
C GLY A 418 1.72 -9.17 -18.51
N TYR A 419 0.72 -8.49 -19.06
CA TYR A 419 0.84 -7.65 -20.25
C TYR A 419 0.39 -6.24 -19.88
N LEU A 420 1.23 -5.25 -20.16
CA LEU A 420 0.99 -3.84 -19.85
C LEU A 420 1.32 -2.98 -21.07
N ALA A 421 0.33 -2.26 -21.59
CA ALA A 421 0.48 -1.27 -22.64
C ALA A 421 0.64 0.11 -22.03
N ARG A 422 1.57 0.93 -22.54
CA ARG A 422 1.87 2.25 -21.99
C ARG A 422 0.61 3.10 -21.87
N ASN A 423 0.40 3.74 -20.72
CA ASN A 423 -0.75 4.61 -20.52
C ASN A 423 -0.38 5.97 -19.89
N ASP A 424 0.91 6.27 -19.82
CA ASP A 424 1.40 7.49 -19.20
C ASP A 424 1.44 8.64 -20.20
N SER A 425 0.67 9.69 -19.92
CA SER A 425 0.70 10.95 -20.66
C SER A 425 1.83 11.87 -20.20
N SER A 426 2.80 11.35 -19.43
CA SER A 426 3.90 12.12 -18.83
C SER A 426 4.76 12.86 -19.84
N PHE A 427 4.69 12.44 -21.10
CA PHE A 427 5.32 13.09 -22.22
C PHE A 427 4.26 13.36 -23.29
N THR A 428 3.82 14.61 -23.36
CA THR A 428 2.86 15.13 -24.35
C THR A 428 3.28 14.88 -25.80
N TYR A 429 4.56 14.55 -26.04
CA TYR A 429 5.13 14.27 -27.37
C TYR A 429 4.91 12.84 -27.86
N PHE A 430 4.59 11.89 -26.97
CA PHE A 430 4.39 10.50 -27.38
C PHE A 430 2.91 10.17 -27.54
N THR A 431 2.51 9.85 -28.77
CA THR A 431 1.14 9.47 -29.12
C THR A 431 0.88 7.97 -28.97
N ASP A 432 1.77 7.19 -28.35
CA ASP A 432 1.67 5.71 -28.37
C ASP A 432 0.75 5.10 -27.28
N SER A 433 0.11 5.94 -26.44
CA SER A 433 -0.63 5.49 -25.25
C SER A 433 -1.83 4.60 -25.56
N ALA A 434 -2.16 3.69 -24.66
CA ALA A 434 -3.25 2.72 -24.77
C ALA A 434 -4.64 3.34 -24.89
N ASN A 435 -4.83 4.58 -24.42
CA ASN A 435 -6.08 5.33 -24.57
C ASN A 435 -6.19 6.03 -25.94
N ASN A 436 -5.15 6.03 -26.77
CA ASN A 436 -5.21 6.55 -28.14
C ASN A 436 -5.90 5.52 -29.04
N PRO A 437 -7.03 5.83 -29.70
CA PRO A 437 -7.73 4.88 -30.56
C PRO A 437 -6.90 4.42 -31.77
N ASN A 438 -5.88 5.17 -32.19
CA ASN A 438 -4.95 4.79 -33.27
C ASN A 438 -3.84 3.83 -32.83
N ARG A 439 -3.79 3.46 -31.54
CA ARG A 439 -2.79 2.55 -30.97
C ARG A 439 -3.47 1.43 -30.18
N GLY A 440 -4.42 1.80 -29.33
CA GLY A 440 -5.13 0.89 -28.45
C GLY A 440 -4.18 0.10 -27.55
N LEU A 441 -4.67 -1.03 -27.04
CA LEU A 441 -3.90 -1.87 -26.11
C LEU A 441 -2.69 -2.58 -26.73
N PHE A 442 -2.57 -2.67 -28.06
CA PHE A 442 -1.58 -3.56 -28.71
C PHE A 442 -0.69 -2.88 -29.75
N GLY A 443 -0.97 -1.63 -30.15
CA GLY A 443 -0.23 -0.94 -31.22
C GLY A 443 0.85 0.02 -30.75
N GLY A 444 0.89 0.36 -29.45
CA GLY A 444 1.88 1.26 -28.87
C GLY A 444 2.98 0.53 -28.08
N SER A 445 3.78 1.29 -27.33
CA SER A 445 4.78 0.71 -26.44
C SER A 445 4.12 -0.21 -25.41
N ASN A 446 4.67 -1.40 -25.23
CA ASN A 446 4.11 -2.42 -24.35
C ASN A 446 5.18 -3.31 -23.74
N GLN A 447 4.80 -4.03 -22.70
CA GLN A 447 5.68 -4.95 -22.00
C GLN A 447 4.93 -6.22 -21.59
N ILE A 448 5.59 -7.37 -21.82
CA ILE A 448 5.23 -8.65 -21.22
C ILE A 448 6.21 -8.93 -20.10
N LEU A 449 5.72 -9.27 -18.91
CA LEU A 449 6.53 -9.66 -17.75
C LEU A 449 6.13 -11.06 -17.29
N THR A 450 7.11 -11.86 -16.92
CA THR A 450 6.89 -13.16 -16.28
C THR A 450 7.90 -13.36 -15.17
N GLU A 451 7.42 -13.64 -13.97
CA GLU A 451 8.25 -13.86 -12.78
C GLU A 451 7.88 -15.20 -12.15
N LEU A 452 8.90 -16.03 -11.91
CA LEU A 452 8.79 -17.20 -11.06
C LEU A 452 9.49 -16.92 -9.73
N THR A 453 8.74 -16.99 -8.64
CA THR A 453 9.27 -16.99 -7.28
C THR A 453 9.32 -18.41 -6.75
N TYR A 454 10.48 -18.80 -6.26
CA TYR A 454 10.71 -20.03 -5.49
C TYR A 454 11.09 -19.67 -4.05
N SER A 455 10.28 -20.14 -3.11
CA SER A 455 10.42 -19.91 -1.67
C SER A 455 10.68 -21.26 -0.99
N PRO A 456 11.93 -21.77 -0.96
CA PRO A 456 12.25 -23.04 -0.32
C PRO A 456 11.94 -23.07 1.18
N SER A 457 11.94 -21.90 1.83
CA SER A 457 11.53 -21.68 3.22
C SER A 457 11.02 -20.24 3.40
N ASP A 458 10.41 -19.93 4.54
CA ASP A 458 9.97 -18.56 4.88
C ASP A 458 11.13 -17.55 4.93
N ALA A 459 12.34 -18.06 5.15
CA ALA A 459 13.55 -17.26 5.24
C ALA A 459 14.15 -16.86 3.89
N LEU A 460 13.92 -17.63 2.82
CA LEU A 460 14.61 -17.45 1.53
C LEU A 460 13.61 -17.35 0.38
N ASN A 461 13.73 -16.28 -0.42
CA ASN A 461 13.06 -16.16 -1.71
C ASN A 461 14.08 -16.02 -2.83
N LEU A 462 13.89 -16.80 -3.88
CA LEU A 462 14.60 -16.70 -5.15
C LEU A 462 13.60 -16.30 -6.24
N ARG A 463 13.94 -15.31 -7.05
CA ARG A 463 13.06 -14.80 -8.11
C ARG A 463 13.81 -14.73 -9.42
N PHE A 464 13.18 -15.25 -10.46
CA PHE A 464 13.62 -15.07 -11.83
C PHE A 464 12.52 -14.34 -12.60
N LEU A 465 12.87 -13.19 -13.17
CA LEU A 465 11.97 -12.40 -14.00
C LEU A 465 12.54 -12.28 -15.41
N TYR A 466 11.69 -12.53 -16.40
CA TYR A 466 11.90 -12.20 -17.79
C TYR A 466 10.91 -11.12 -18.20
N SER A 467 11.37 -10.09 -18.90
CA SER A 467 10.47 -9.14 -19.54
C SER A 467 10.87 -8.83 -20.98
N ARG A 468 9.86 -8.81 -21.86
CA ARG A 468 9.97 -8.42 -23.26
C ARG A 468 9.33 -7.06 -23.42
N THR A 469 10.07 -6.07 -23.90
CA THR A 469 9.56 -4.73 -24.19
C THR A 469 9.44 -4.50 -25.69
N TYR A 470 8.41 -3.77 -26.07
CA TYR A 470 8.25 -3.13 -27.37
C TYR A 470 8.20 -1.62 -27.12
N ASN A 471 9.13 -0.88 -27.72
CA ASN A 471 9.28 0.56 -27.56
C ASN A 471 9.04 1.22 -28.91
N GLN A 472 7.93 1.95 -29.06
CA GLN A 472 7.64 2.69 -30.27
C GLN A 472 8.62 3.87 -30.40
N ALA A 473 9.15 4.07 -31.61
CA ALA A 473 10.03 5.18 -31.90
C ALA A 473 9.30 6.53 -31.78
N PRO A 474 9.99 7.58 -31.27
CA PRO A 474 9.45 8.92 -31.27
C PRO A 474 9.01 9.38 -32.68
N PRO A 475 7.96 10.21 -32.78
CA PRO A 475 7.58 10.80 -34.06
C PRO A 475 8.72 11.65 -34.64
N ALA A 476 8.67 11.89 -35.95
CA ALA A 476 9.62 12.80 -36.59
C ALA A 476 9.50 14.20 -35.99
N ALA A 477 10.63 14.81 -35.64
CA ALA A 477 10.63 16.24 -35.31
C ALA A 477 10.30 17.06 -36.58
N PRO A 478 9.65 18.23 -36.44
CA PRO A 478 9.47 19.15 -37.56
C PRO A 478 10.79 19.53 -38.21
N LEU A 479 10.77 19.91 -39.49
CA LEU A 479 11.97 20.34 -40.21
C LEU A 479 12.67 21.48 -39.46
N GLY A 480 13.98 21.33 -39.24
CA GLY A 480 14.81 22.31 -38.52
C GLY A 480 14.81 22.17 -36.99
N GLN A 481 14.08 21.19 -36.43
CA GLN A 481 14.11 20.85 -35.00
C GLN A 481 14.96 19.60 -34.76
N PRO A 482 15.65 19.48 -33.61
CA PRO A 482 16.39 18.27 -33.28
C PRO A 482 15.42 17.10 -33.04
N ASN A 483 15.87 15.87 -33.38
CA ASN A 483 15.08 14.66 -33.14
C ASN A 483 14.77 14.49 -31.65
N PHE A 484 13.58 13.97 -31.34
CA PHE A 484 13.22 13.64 -29.96
C PHE A 484 14.11 12.52 -29.42
N PRO A 485 14.52 12.59 -28.14
CA PRO A 485 15.31 11.54 -27.52
C PRO A 485 14.54 10.22 -27.51
N PHE A 486 15.19 9.13 -27.93
CA PHE A 486 14.68 7.77 -27.79
C PHE A 486 15.26 7.16 -26.51
N PHE A 487 14.41 6.81 -25.54
CA PHE A 487 14.81 6.13 -24.31
C PHE A 487 14.63 4.61 -24.44
N LEU A 488 15.67 3.83 -24.10
CA LEU A 488 15.60 2.37 -24.16
C LEU A 488 14.75 1.75 -23.05
N THR A 489 14.95 2.24 -21.83
CA THR A 489 14.05 2.04 -20.70
C THR A 489 14.05 3.31 -19.87
N TYR A 490 12.95 3.52 -19.15
CA TYR A 490 12.77 4.66 -18.26
C TYR A 490 13.65 4.62 -17.01
N SER A 491 14.28 3.46 -16.75
CA SER A 491 15.10 3.18 -15.58
C SER A 491 16.61 3.19 -15.92
N VAL A 492 17.00 2.76 -17.12
CA VAL A 492 18.36 2.89 -17.70
C VAL A 492 18.64 4.34 -18.08
N ARG A 493 17.62 5.08 -18.51
CA ARG A 493 17.69 6.53 -18.72
C ARG A 493 18.81 6.99 -19.68
N GLY A 494 19.37 6.08 -20.46
CA GLY A 494 20.23 6.35 -21.60
C GLY A 494 19.40 6.75 -22.82
N VAL A 495 19.88 7.74 -23.56
CA VAL A 495 19.27 8.20 -24.82
C VAL A 495 20.03 7.61 -25.98
N VAL A 496 19.31 7.01 -26.93
CA VAL A 496 19.88 6.41 -28.14
C VAL A 496 19.45 7.11 -29.42
N ASP A 497 20.29 6.98 -30.44
CA ASP A 497 20.02 7.34 -31.83
C ASP A 497 20.67 6.32 -32.79
N ASP A 498 20.72 6.62 -34.09
CA ASP A 498 21.37 5.77 -35.10
C ASP A 498 22.92 5.80 -35.09
N GLY A 499 23.53 6.48 -34.11
CA GLY A 499 24.97 6.71 -34.03
C GLY A 499 25.43 8.02 -34.65
N PHE A 500 24.58 8.70 -35.42
CA PHE A 500 24.92 9.90 -36.20
C PHE A 500 23.92 11.05 -36.00
N GLY A 501 23.05 10.98 -34.99
CA GLY A 501 22.01 12.00 -34.72
C GLY A 501 20.69 11.77 -35.45
N GLY A 502 20.58 10.69 -36.23
CA GLY A 502 19.40 10.35 -36.99
C GLY A 502 18.42 9.45 -36.24
N ARG A 503 17.36 9.06 -36.95
CA ARG A 503 16.17 8.44 -36.37
C ARG A 503 16.29 6.93 -36.29
N LEU A 504 15.58 6.36 -35.33
CA LEU A 504 15.43 4.92 -35.16
C LEU A 504 14.00 4.48 -35.52
N GLN A 505 13.89 3.22 -35.92
CA GLN A 505 12.65 2.45 -35.97
C GLN A 505 12.31 1.94 -34.56
N ASP A 506 11.15 1.30 -34.43
CA ASP A 506 10.71 0.71 -33.16
C ASP A 506 11.74 -0.30 -32.64
N SER A 507 11.92 -0.29 -31.32
CA SER A 507 12.93 -1.08 -30.60
C SER A 507 12.28 -2.18 -29.78
N THR A 508 12.96 -3.31 -29.65
CA THR A 508 12.54 -4.40 -28.75
C THR A 508 13.63 -4.69 -27.74
N GLY A 509 13.25 -4.98 -26.50
CA GLY A 509 14.18 -5.32 -25.42
C GLY A 509 13.88 -6.68 -24.80
N ASP A 510 14.92 -7.47 -24.56
CA ASP A 510 14.89 -8.66 -23.69
C ASP A 510 15.58 -8.33 -22.38
N ASN A 511 14.92 -8.60 -21.25
CA ASN A 511 15.44 -8.30 -19.92
C ASN A 511 15.33 -9.53 -19.03
N PHE A 512 16.40 -9.82 -18.29
CA PHE A 512 16.50 -10.95 -17.37
C PHE A 512 16.91 -10.42 -16.00
N VAL A 513 16.22 -10.85 -14.95
CA VAL A 513 16.53 -10.47 -13.57
C VAL A 513 16.55 -11.70 -12.69
N PHE A 514 17.61 -11.80 -11.90
CA PHE A 514 17.70 -12.69 -10.76
C PHE A 514 17.70 -11.85 -9.49
N ASN A 515 16.76 -12.08 -8.59
CA ASN A 515 16.65 -11.36 -7.32
C ASN A 515 16.51 -12.38 -6.19
N PHE A 516 17.21 -12.16 -5.08
CA PHE A 516 17.02 -12.93 -3.86
C PHE A 516 16.92 -12.05 -2.62
N ASP A 517 16.21 -12.57 -1.63
CA ASP A 517 16.30 -12.12 -0.25
C ASP A 517 16.32 -13.31 0.70
N TRP A 518 17.26 -13.27 1.64
CA TRP A 518 17.53 -14.35 2.57
C TRP A 518 17.70 -13.82 3.99
N LEU A 519 16.84 -14.26 4.89
CA LEU A 519 16.99 -14.06 6.32
C LEU A 519 17.92 -15.16 6.88
N LEU A 520 19.17 -14.82 7.20
CA LEU A 520 20.12 -15.76 7.81
C LEU A 520 19.70 -16.11 9.24
N ASN A 521 19.22 -15.10 9.96
CA ASN A 521 18.62 -15.20 11.28
C ASN A 521 17.72 -13.98 11.52
N LYS A 522 17.03 -13.91 12.66
CA LYS A 522 16.06 -12.83 12.95
C LYS A 522 16.64 -11.41 12.85
N SER A 523 17.95 -11.22 12.97
CA SER A 523 18.62 -9.91 13.00
C SER A 523 19.52 -9.62 11.80
N LEU A 524 19.73 -10.59 10.90
CA LEU A 524 20.61 -10.44 9.74
C LEU A 524 19.98 -11.07 8.50
N GLY A 525 19.88 -10.26 7.45
CA GLY A 525 19.47 -10.66 6.11
C GLY A 525 20.48 -10.28 5.04
N LEU A 526 20.47 -11.03 3.94
CA LEU A 526 21.18 -10.75 2.71
C LEU A 526 20.17 -10.51 1.60
N PHE A 527 20.51 -9.64 0.66
CA PHE A 527 19.77 -9.51 -0.58
C PHE A 527 20.69 -9.15 -1.72
N GLY A 528 20.22 -9.41 -2.94
CA GLY A 528 20.95 -9.02 -4.11
C GLY A 528 20.14 -9.23 -5.38
N ARG A 529 20.64 -8.61 -6.44
CA ARG A 529 20.02 -8.62 -7.74
C ARG A 529 21.08 -8.60 -8.83
N TYR A 530 20.88 -9.38 -9.87
CA TYR A 530 21.59 -9.25 -11.13
C TYR A 530 20.58 -9.03 -12.24
N SER A 531 20.90 -8.16 -13.19
CA SER A 531 20.06 -7.92 -14.35
C SER A 531 20.89 -7.81 -15.61
N TYR A 532 20.37 -8.36 -16.70
CA TYR A 532 20.94 -8.25 -18.04
C TYR A 532 19.84 -7.86 -19.02
N SER A 533 20.15 -6.93 -19.91
CA SER A 533 19.21 -6.51 -20.95
C SER A 533 19.89 -6.33 -22.31
N SER A 534 19.14 -6.67 -23.37
CA SER A 534 19.55 -6.46 -24.77
C SER A 534 18.45 -5.72 -25.52
N PHE A 535 18.75 -4.51 -26.00
CA PHE A 535 17.84 -3.71 -26.80
C PHE A 535 18.29 -3.68 -28.26
N ARG A 536 17.40 -4.05 -29.17
CA ARG A 536 17.63 -3.92 -30.60
C ARG A 536 17.49 -2.45 -31.03
N ILE A 537 18.50 -1.95 -31.73
CA ILE A 537 18.54 -0.63 -32.36
C ILE A 537 18.49 -0.81 -33.88
N ALA A 538 17.54 -0.14 -34.53
CA ALA A 538 17.39 -0.19 -35.98
C ALA A 538 17.25 1.23 -36.53
N PRO A 539 18.26 1.76 -37.26
CA PRO A 539 18.16 3.04 -37.94
C PRO A 539 17.02 3.09 -38.97
N VAL A 540 16.42 4.27 -39.15
CA VAL A 540 15.48 4.51 -40.26
C VAL A 540 16.22 4.55 -41.60
N ASN A 541 17.43 5.13 -41.61
CA ASN A 541 18.30 5.10 -42.77
C ASN A 541 18.88 3.70 -42.96
N LEU A 542 18.41 2.98 -43.97
CA LEU A 542 18.82 1.60 -44.26
C LEU A 542 20.32 1.46 -44.64
N ALA A 543 21.00 2.57 -44.97
CA ALA A 543 22.44 2.55 -45.19
C ALA A 543 23.25 2.44 -43.90
N ILE A 544 22.64 2.70 -42.74
CA ILE A 544 23.28 2.60 -41.42
C ILE A 544 22.93 1.24 -40.82
N ALA A 545 23.94 0.47 -40.44
CA ALA A 545 23.74 -0.81 -39.80
C ALA A 545 23.10 -0.66 -38.41
N GLY A 546 22.06 -1.45 -38.15
CA GLY A 546 21.52 -1.62 -36.80
C GLY A 546 22.43 -2.46 -35.91
N GLY A 547 22.03 -2.62 -34.66
CA GLY A 547 22.77 -3.41 -33.68
C GLY A 547 22.02 -3.55 -32.38
N ASN A 548 22.72 -3.96 -31.31
CA ASN A 548 22.13 -4.07 -29.98
C ASN A 548 22.88 -3.20 -28.98
N VAL A 549 22.14 -2.66 -28.02
CA VAL A 549 22.68 -2.09 -26.78
C VAL A 549 22.49 -3.11 -25.68
N ASN A 550 23.61 -3.65 -25.17
CA ASN A 550 23.61 -4.64 -24.10
C ASN A 550 24.04 -3.99 -22.78
N LEU A 551 23.29 -4.25 -21.73
CA LEU A 551 23.40 -3.60 -20.43
C LEU A 551 23.39 -4.65 -19.32
N GLN A 552 24.08 -4.36 -18.22
CA GLN A 552 23.93 -5.12 -16.98
C GLN A 552 23.77 -4.22 -15.76
N ALA A 553 23.12 -4.72 -14.72
CA ALA A 553 23.01 -4.07 -13.42
C ALA A 553 23.25 -5.10 -12.31
N PHE A 554 23.78 -4.65 -11.19
CA PHE A 554 24.13 -5.51 -10.07
C PHE A 554 23.80 -4.82 -8.75
N GLN A 555 23.36 -5.59 -7.76
CA GLN A 555 23.14 -5.12 -6.40
C GLN A 555 23.47 -6.24 -5.42
N PHE A 556 24.10 -5.86 -4.31
CA PHE A 556 24.24 -6.72 -3.14
C PHE A 556 24.12 -5.89 -1.88
N GLY A 557 23.46 -6.42 -0.87
CA GLY A 557 23.28 -5.70 0.39
C GLY A 557 23.04 -6.58 1.60
N LEU A 558 23.25 -5.95 2.75
CA LEU A 558 23.00 -6.47 4.07
C LEU A 558 21.78 -5.76 4.66
N ALA A 559 20.92 -6.51 5.33
CA ALA A 559 19.79 -6.00 6.07
C ALA A 559 19.90 -6.40 7.54
N PHE A 560 19.49 -5.50 8.42
CA PHE A 560 19.50 -5.67 9.87
C PHE A 560 18.09 -5.38 10.40
N PRO A 561 17.17 -6.36 10.31
CA PRO A 561 15.85 -6.25 10.91
C PRO A 561 15.95 -6.10 12.43
N ASP A 562 15.04 -5.31 12.99
CA ASP A 562 14.94 -5.02 14.42
C ASP A 562 16.23 -4.47 15.05
N LEU A 563 17.06 -3.78 14.25
CA LEU A 563 18.32 -3.20 14.73
C LEU A 563 18.04 -2.09 15.74
N GLY A 564 18.32 -2.35 17.02
CA GLY A 564 18.16 -1.39 18.12
C GLY A 564 16.71 -1.15 18.59
N LYS A 565 15.70 -1.45 17.78
CA LYS A 565 14.27 -1.38 18.13
C LYS A 565 13.44 -2.31 17.25
N GLU A 566 12.41 -2.92 17.81
CA GLU A 566 11.44 -3.71 17.06
C GLU A 566 10.77 -2.89 15.95
N GLY A 567 10.69 -3.45 14.75
CA GLY A 567 10.20 -2.81 13.54
C GLY A 567 11.21 -1.89 12.85
N ALA A 568 12.39 -1.65 13.43
CA ALA A 568 13.46 -0.90 12.77
C ALA A 568 14.12 -1.75 11.68
N LEU A 569 14.63 -1.11 10.62
CA LEU A 569 15.35 -1.78 9.55
C LEU A 569 16.55 -0.95 9.11
N GLY A 570 17.76 -1.44 9.40
CA GLY A 570 18.99 -0.92 8.81
C GLY A 570 19.34 -1.68 7.54
N THR A 571 19.81 -0.99 6.50
CA THR A 571 20.36 -1.65 5.30
C THR A 571 21.62 -0.96 4.80
N ILE A 572 22.53 -1.77 4.27
CA ILE A 572 23.72 -1.36 3.53
C ILE A 572 23.62 -1.98 2.15
N SER A 573 23.62 -1.18 1.09
CA SER A 573 23.45 -1.63 -0.29
C SER A 573 24.58 -1.09 -1.16
N LEU A 574 25.25 -1.96 -1.91
CA LEU A 574 26.14 -1.59 -3.01
C LEU A 574 25.44 -1.95 -4.32
N SER A 575 25.36 -1.01 -5.25
CA SER A 575 24.75 -1.25 -6.55
C SER A 575 25.57 -0.68 -7.70
N ILE A 576 25.55 -1.37 -8.83
CA ILE A 576 25.90 -0.86 -10.15
C ILE A 576 24.55 -0.68 -10.85
N PRO A 577 24.02 0.56 -10.93
CA PRO A 577 22.68 0.79 -11.45
C PRO A 577 22.57 0.38 -12.91
N PHE A 578 23.57 0.63 -13.73
CA PHE A 578 23.69 -0.03 -15.03
C PHE A 578 25.11 0.17 -15.57
N GLN A 579 25.53 -0.74 -16.44
CA GLN A 579 26.80 -0.69 -17.15
C GLN A 579 26.57 -1.10 -18.60
N VAL A 580 27.12 -0.32 -19.53
CA VAL A 580 27.04 -0.60 -20.97
C VAL A 580 28.12 -1.59 -21.38
N LEU A 581 27.68 -2.77 -21.82
CA LEU A 581 28.54 -3.87 -22.27
C LEU A 581 28.89 -3.74 -23.77
N SER A 582 27.94 -3.29 -24.58
CA SER A 582 28.14 -3.07 -26.03
C SER A 582 27.06 -2.15 -26.61
N GLY A 583 27.25 -1.66 -27.84
CA GLY A 583 26.32 -0.74 -28.51
C GLY A 583 26.50 0.72 -28.12
N ARG A 584 27.65 1.07 -27.52
CA ARG A 584 27.97 2.43 -27.05
C ARG A 584 27.89 3.50 -28.13
N ASN A 585 28.15 3.13 -29.38
CA ASN A 585 28.03 4.02 -30.54
C ASN A 585 26.61 4.59 -30.70
N PHE A 586 25.57 3.85 -30.30
CA PHE A 586 24.17 4.31 -30.39
C PHE A 586 23.78 5.25 -29.24
N LEU A 587 24.56 5.33 -28.16
CA LEU A 587 24.24 6.17 -27.02
C LEU A 587 24.66 7.63 -27.27
N VAL A 588 23.68 8.52 -27.16
CA VAL A 588 23.86 9.99 -27.16
C VAL A 588 23.97 10.52 -25.73
N ALA A 589 23.44 9.78 -24.76
CA ALA A 589 23.64 10.02 -23.34
C ALA A 589 23.51 8.71 -22.54
N GLY A 590 24.18 8.65 -21.40
CA GLY A 590 24.29 7.50 -20.50
C GLY A 590 25.53 6.64 -20.69
N ASN A 591 26.38 6.96 -21.66
CA ASN A 591 27.61 6.24 -21.89
C ASN A 591 28.77 6.76 -21.02
N GLY A 592 28.81 8.08 -20.81
CA GLY A 592 29.96 8.76 -20.25
C GLY A 592 31.24 8.53 -21.07
N ASP A 593 32.38 8.42 -20.39
CA ASP A 593 33.66 7.97 -20.98
C ASP A 593 33.82 6.44 -20.95
N GLY A 594 32.79 5.75 -20.45
CA GLY A 594 32.77 4.31 -20.24
C GLY A 594 33.25 3.81 -18.91
N GLY A 595 33.45 4.72 -17.95
CA GLY A 595 33.44 4.41 -16.53
C GLY A 595 32.19 3.66 -16.09
N THR A 596 32.26 3.08 -14.90
CA THR A 596 31.15 2.35 -14.28
C THR A 596 30.72 3.08 -13.04
N GLN A 597 29.48 3.59 -13.03
CA GLN A 597 28.86 4.15 -11.83
C GLN A 597 28.59 3.04 -10.82
N TYR A 598 28.85 3.33 -9.54
CA TYR A 598 28.39 2.50 -8.44
C TYR A 598 27.89 3.37 -7.29
N ASP A 599 26.86 2.90 -6.61
CA ASP A 599 26.19 3.58 -5.51
C ASP A 599 26.34 2.76 -4.24
N LEU A 600 26.78 3.41 -3.17
CA LEU A 600 26.73 2.90 -1.80
C LEU A 600 25.59 3.62 -1.07
N GLU A 601 24.67 2.84 -0.50
CA GLU A 601 23.52 3.34 0.25
C GLU A 601 23.55 2.81 1.69
N LEU A 602 23.44 3.71 2.66
CA LEU A 602 23.31 3.40 4.09
C LEU A 602 22.00 4.02 4.58
N THR A 603 21.07 3.18 5.01
CA THR A 603 19.71 3.67 5.27
C THR A 603 19.14 2.99 6.51
N TYR A 604 18.46 3.75 7.36
CA TYR A 604 17.94 3.22 8.63
C TYR A 604 16.51 3.70 8.86
N SER A 605 15.54 2.79 8.71
CA SER A 605 14.14 3.05 9.01
C SER A 605 13.89 2.82 10.49
N TYR A 606 13.63 3.90 11.23
CA TYR A 606 13.41 3.86 12.67
C TYR A 606 11.96 4.25 13.00
N PRO A 607 11.12 3.29 13.47
CA PRO A 607 9.77 3.61 13.90
C PRO A 607 9.83 4.40 15.21
N ILE A 608 9.51 5.69 15.17
CA ILE A 608 9.39 6.50 16.40
C ILE A 608 8.19 6.00 17.20
N GLN A 609 7.05 5.86 16.51
CA GLN A 609 5.78 5.34 17.01
C GLN A 609 5.16 4.45 15.92
N LYS A 610 4.05 3.77 16.26
CA LYS A 610 3.36 2.82 15.35
C LYS A 610 3.06 3.40 13.96
N PHE A 611 2.81 4.71 13.86
CA PHE A 611 2.38 5.39 12.64
C PHE A 611 3.35 6.48 12.18
N ILE A 612 4.51 6.63 12.84
CA ILE A 612 5.51 7.66 12.53
C ILE A 612 6.87 7.00 12.43
N THR A 613 7.48 7.08 11.24
CA THR A 613 8.80 6.52 10.96
C THR A 613 9.77 7.63 10.54
N LEU A 614 10.97 7.61 11.10
CA LEU A 614 12.07 8.48 10.70
C LEU A 614 13.12 7.64 9.96
N THR A 615 13.54 8.10 8.79
CA THR A 615 14.46 7.38 7.91
C THR A 615 15.61 8.28 7.48
N PRO A 616 16.71 8.37 8.26
CA PRO A 616 17.98 8.86 7.75
C PRO A 616 18.55 7.93 6.68
N SER A 617 19.04 8.52 5.60
CA SER A 617 19.65 7.85 4.45
C SER A 617 20.86 8.61 3.97
N LEU A 618 21.97 7.91 3.73
CA LEU A 618 23.20 8.44 3.17
C LEU A 618 23.53 7.69 1.89
N PHE A 619 23.92 8.44 0.87
CA PHE A 619 24.22 7.94 -0.47
C PHE A 619 25.59 8.44 -0.89
N ALA A 620 26.39 7.56 -1.49
CA ALA A 620 27.63 7.91 -2.15
C ALA A 620 27.64 7.31 -3.55
N THR A 621 27.55 8.17 -4.56
CA THR A 621 27.62 7.78 -5.97
C THR A 621 28.99 8.11 -6.52
N PHE A 622 29.70 7.09 -6.99
CA PHE A 622 31.03 7.19 -7.57
C PHE A 622 30.94 7.10 -9.09
N ASN A 623 31.85 7.78 -9.79
CA ASN A 623 31.89 7.82 -11.26
C ASN A 623 30.52 8.16 -11.85
N ALA A 624 29.85 9.15 -11.25
CA ALA A 624 28.52 9.57 -11.63
C ALA A 624 28.42 9.79 -13.15
N ASN A 625 27.29 9.45 -13.76
CA ASN A 625 27.09 9.55 -15.21
C ASN A 625 28.05 8.68 -16.04
N ASN A 626 28.64 7.63 -15.46
CA ASN A 626 29.62 6.77 -16.12
C ASN A 626 30.88 7.49 -16.63
N PHE A 627 31.26 8.60 -15.99
CA PHE A 627 32.57 9.22 -16.22
C PHE A 627 33.54 8.78 -15.13
N SER A 628 34.64 8.12 -15.53
CA SER A 628 35.68 7.62 -14.63
C SER A 628 36.36 8.71 -13.81
N SER A 629 36.38 9.95 -14.32
CA SER A 629 36.99 11.10 -13.66
C SER A 629 36.05 11.88 -12.74
N ASN A 630 34.76 11.55 -12.70
CA ASN A 630 33.80 12.32 -11.91
C ASN A 630 34.02 12.12 -10.41
N PRO A 631 34.13 13.20 -9.62
CA PRO A 631 34.20 13.08 -8.17
C PRO A 631 32.92 12.47 -7.60
N THR A 632 33.05 11.88 -6.41
CA THR A 632 31.91 11.31 -5.68
C THR A 632 30.84 12.38 -5.43
N ILE A 633 29.59 12.00 -5.66
CA ILE A 633 28.42 12.75 -5.22
C ILE A 633 27.95 12.13 -3.90
N TRP A 634 27.87 12.95 -2.87
CA TRP A 634 27.33 12.59 -1.57
C TRP A 634 25.90 13.10 -1.49
N GLY A 635 24.98 12.24 -1.05
CA GLY A 635 23.58 12.57 -0.79
C GLY A 635 23.23 12.25 0.66
N ALA A 636 22.45 13.13 1.29
CA ALA A 636 21.88 12.90 2.60
C ALA A 636 20.39 13.23 2.56
N VAL A 637 19.57 12.30 3.02
CA VAL A 637 18.11 12.47 3.09
C VAL A 637 17.63 12.09 4.48
N LEU A 638 16.90 12.98 5.13
CA LEU A 638 16.13 12.68 6.32
C LEU A 638 14.66 12.68 5.95
N ARG A 639 14.03 11.51 5.96
CA ARG A 639 12.61 11.36 5.66
C ARG A 639 11.81 11.10 6.93
N THR A 640 10.72 11.82 7.12
CA THR A 640 9.70 11.51 8.14
C THR A 640 8.44 11.06 7.43
N GLN A 641 7.88 9.92 7.84
CA GLN A 641 6.72 9.31 7.22
C GLN A 641 5.61 9.10 8.24
N PHE A 642 4.40 9.48 7.86
CA PHE A 642 3.16 9.34 8.62
C PHE A 642 2.22 8.40 7.88
N LEU A 643 1.62 7.46 8.62
CA LEU A 643 0.59 6.56 8.11
C LEU A 643 -0.72 6.83 8.87
N PHE A 644 -1.77 7.24 8.16
CA PHE A 644 -3.09 7.49 8.73
C PHE A 644 -4.09 6.41 8.33
#